data_AF-A0A9P8JSQ4-F1
#
_entry.id   AF-A0A9P8JSQ4-F1
#
_cell.length_a   1.000
_cell.length_b   1.000
_cell.length_c   1.000
_cell.angle_alpha   90.00
_cell.angle_beta   90.00
_cell.angle_gamma   90.00
#
_symmetry.space_group_name_H-M   'P 1'
#
loop_
_entity.id
_entity.type
_entity.pdbx_description
1 polymer ?
#
loop_
_entity_poly.entity_id
_entity_poly.type
_entity_poly.pdbx_seq_one_letter_code
_entity_poly.pdbx_strand_id
1 'polypeptide(L)'
;MPRKQFKADLDDAIKGKHSLEHIANCCVHEDGFTFTFAHPALESPVTITVSVPEQSDYPTAHYYTLFCDDNAPKDVADIVDKLGQPTSMTINQFLSHVSDALSGSSNAESDAESLQDHDSDDDSDDEDIYRQDFDTVSPTPAFAMPTKTTRANPSSQFSSRIRSDLRSAKDAGFKIAYFGGLLDNYSCVVSVSISARKLGISQEAMQAWRIEPSDYIILLLQYKEGYKTKEELLALAAGSVPTYLEMRVGASKTYKPTQGQVINAFSVAKKKTAHDSSSVQDSGSEKLRDIFISKPLNDLLCDRLVFLVRYRDAGMSWQGAEDSYMMRQTDHDADVCAVAQHFEKEEAPGYPAVVTADHLDDHSCKTHSFPLAAMQFTLRHFVRCTEFCLVCHKKLSTTVEALKPYVCNEPLCLYQYMTLGFGPSIEHEIMHQDKVVDLLLSFCYSSASLGRLKTFPTGLSLSLPRSIALPVKEQVRHLYGTIAQPPEPSLSRLEGRLQARFDMTKLEILFDDTNSNCPLRKGDWIAIELPDEPGSPSFHCRIQDTLGPSATTGPLVGQVTPDSKTAKWCTAFIDKYNTNFDDLQDAEKRGAVQNLLALLPSVRKMKTYLLEQSTPDLSRWVDTISPAALAILRWTLASNRSCIVEVDHRQAVHGMSGYVQFRFAMGAPDKEARFLKAVKETAARLKSKYPTFYAWHGSMLQNWHSIIREGLHFNETLNGRAYGNGVYHSPHYNTSLGYSGMHPSYQGSVPGPYMWPNSDLQISGAIAFNEIVNAPEEFVSKTPHYVISQLDWVQTRYLFVKCGASANDELPKFDQLPEHKLEQDPARIPTGEQSQIVIPTLRIKAAKRKLANTKSPGPKKTKKVRGLLNKITKSPPVIDLTGETEDEIQPVYDGSELSDSLSVATDDEDLEIFKELQPPQQLAVRTGPPQTDFVPGSLDHDQLPKLPTPSYANPK
;
A
#
# COMPACT_ATOMS: atom_id res chain seq x y z
N MET A 1 -1.60 21.91 35.04
CA MET A 1 -0.77 21.30 33.96
C MET A 1 -0.49 19.83 34.30
N PRO A 2 -1.27 18.90 33.73
CA PRO A 2 -1.19 17.45 33.99
C PRO A 2 0.22 16.84 33.91
N ARG A 3 0.99 17.15 32.85
CA ARG A 3 2.37 16.65 32.66
C ARG A 3 3.36 17.15 33.71
N LYS A 4 3.18 18.36 34.26
CA LYS A 4 4.04 18.87 35.35
C LYS A 4 3.76 18.12 36.66
N GLN A 5 2.50 17.76 36.90
CA GLN A 5 2.10 17.00 38.08
C GLN A 5 2.58 15.54 38.00
N PHE A 6 2.46 14.90 36.83
CA PHE A 6 3.05 13.58 36.58
C PHE A 6 4.56 13.56 36.88
N LYS A 7 5.29 14.57 36.37
CA LYS A 7 6.72 14.70 36.61
C LYS A 7 7.06 14.93 38.09
N ALA A 8 6.27 15.74 38.80
CA ALA A 8 6.46 16.00 40.22
C ALA A 8 6.21 14.75 41.08
N ASP A 9 5.14 14.00 40.80
CA ASP A 9 4.82 12.75 41.51
C ASP A 9 5.85 11.66 41.20
N LEU A 10 6.38 11.62 39.97
CA LEU A 10 7.46 10.72 39.58
C LEU A 10 8.78 11.08 40.28
N ASP A 11 9.12 12.37 40.32
CA ASP A 11 10.29 12.87 41.04
C ASP A 11 10.19 12.59 42.55
N ASP A 12 9.00 12.68 43.14
CA ASP A 12 8.76 12.33 44.55
C ASP A 12 8.88 10.81 44.80
N ALA A 13 8.44 9.98 43.86
CA ALA A 13 8.63 8.52 43.91
C ALA A 13 10.12 8.13 43.77
N ILE A 14 10.88 8.79 42.89
CA ILE A 14 12.33 8.58 42.70
C ILE A 14 13.11 9.01 43.94
N LYS A 15 12.71 10.11 44.58
CA LYS A 15 13.32 10.59 45.83
C LYS A 15 12.93 9.75 47.05
N GLY A 16 12.08 8.74 46.89
CA GLY A 16 11.64 7.85 47.98
C GLY A 16 10.86 8.57 49.07
N LYS A 17 10.20 9.67 48.73
CA LYS A 17 9.51 10.55 49.70
C LYS A 17 8.27 9.90 50.31
N HIS A 18 7.69 8.96 49.57
CA HIS A 18 6.65 8.04 50.01
C HIS A 18 7.28 6.65 50.10
N SER A 19 7.89 6.31 51.24
CA SER A 19 8.51 5.00 51.46
C SER A 19 7.45 3.89 51.41
N LEU A 20 7.18 3.37 50.21
CA LEU A 20 6.30 2.22 50.00
C LEU A 20 7.10 0.95 50.31
N GLU A 21 6.56 0.11 51.18
CA GLU A 21 7.19 -1.16 51.54
C GLU A 21 7.41 -2.00 50.27
N HIS A 22 8.60 -2.60 50.15
CA HIS A 22 9.01 -3.49 49.06
C HIS A 22 9.26 -2.84 47.68
N ILE A 23 9.15 -1.52 47.51
CA ILE A 23 9.48 -0.85 46.24
C ILE A 23 10.77 -0.03 46.36
N ALA A 24 11.70 -0.22 45.43
CA ALA A 24 12.99 0.48 45.36
C ALA A 24 13.39 0.81 43.91
N ASN A 25 14.44 1.63 43.74
CA ASN A 25 15.07 1.92 42.44
C ASN A 25 14.12 2.44 41.34
N CYS A 26 13.20 3.34 41.69
CA CYS A 26 12.39 4.04 40.68
C CYS A 26 13.30 4.86 39.74
N CYS A 27 13.24 4.60 38.44
CA CYS A 27 14.03 5.28 37.41
C CYS A 27 13.13 5.75 36.24
N VAL A 28 13.41 6.92 35.68
CA VAL A 28 12.65 7.46 34.53
C VAL A 28 13.08 6.75 33.24
N HIS A 29 12.09 6.45 32.39
CA HIS A 29 12.27 5.98 31.02
C HIS A 29 11.54 6.92 30.04
N GLU A 30 11.82 6.86 28.73
CA GLU A 30 11.29 7.83 27.74
C GLU A 30 9.75 7.97 27.75
N ASP A 31 9.02 6.86 27.95
CA ASP A 31 7.54 6.82 27.97
C ASP A 31 6.96 6.29 29.30
N GLY A 32 7.69 6.44 30.41
CA GLY A 32 7.23 5.97 31.73
C GLY A 32 8.34 5.85 32.78
N PHE A 33 8.29 4.81 33.60
CA PHE A 33 9.27 4.58 34.67
C PHE A 33 9.40 3.09 35.01
N THR A 34 10.55 2.71 35.57
CA THR A 34 10.81 1.35 36.07
C THR A 34 10.97 1.39 37.57
N PHE A 35 10.58 0.34 38.28
CA PHE A 35 10.90 0.17 39.70
C PHE A 35 11.20 -1.30 40.02
N THR A 36 11.95 -1.53 41.09
CA THR A 36 12.28 -2.86 41.59
C THR A 36 11.36 -3.22 42.75
N PHE A 37 10.70 -4.37 42.67
CA PHE A 37 9.93 -4.93 43.77
C PHE A 37 10.75 -6.01 44.49
N ALA A 38 10.94 -5.84 45.80
CA ALA A 38 11.74 -6.71 46.66
C ALA A 38 10.92 -7.16 47.88
N HIS A 39 10.39 -8.38 47.81
CA HIS A 39 9.58 -8.98 48.87
C HIS A 39 10.25 -10.25 49.42
N PRO A 40 10.21 -10.55 50.74
CA PRO A 40 10.84 -11.72 51.34
C PRO A 40 10.38 -13.07 50.78
N ALA A 41 9.22 -13.12 50.13
CA ALA A 41 8.69 -14.31 49.47
C ALA A 41 9.27 -14.56 48.06
N LEU A 42 10.09 -13.63 47.53
CA LEU A 42 10.74 -13.76 46.22
C LEU A 42 12.20 -14.17 46.38
N GLU A 43 12.66 -15.10 45.54
CA GLU A 43 14.07 -15.56 45.54
C GLU A 43 15.04 -14.45 45.08
N SER A 44 14.57 -13.53 44.22
CA SER A 44 15.30 -12.35 43.76
C SER A 44 14.35 -11.17 43.53
N PRO A 45 14.83 -9.92 43.67
CA PRO A 45 14.04 -8.74 43.32
C PRO A 45 13.64 -8.74 41.83
N VAL A 46 12.42 -8.30 41.53
CA VAL A 46 11.88 -8.26 40.15
C VAL A 46 11.81 -6.82 39.69
N THR A 47 12.20 -6.56 38.43
CA THR A 47 12.08 -5.22 37.84
C THR A 47 10.79 -5.11 37.04
N ILE A 48 9.95 -4.13 37.39
CA ILE A 48 8.69 -3.83 36.73
C ILE A 48 8.85 -2.55 35.92
N THR A 49 8.54 -2.63 34.64
CA THR A 49 8.53 -1.49 33.71
C THR A 49 7.10 -1.01 33.51
N VAL A 50 6.89 0.28 33.69
CA VAL A 50 5.59 0.93 33.58
C VAL A 50 5.63 1.95 32.45
N SER A 51 4.73 1.81 31.49
CA SER A 51 4.50 2.80 30.44
C SER A 51 3.23 3.60 30.69
N VAL A 52 3.28 4.90 30.41
CA VAL A 52 2.15 5.83 30.49
C VAL A 52 1.98 6.50 29.11
N PRO A 53 1.15 5.92 28.21
CA PRO A 53 1.06 6.36 26.82
C PRO A 53 0.52 7.79 26.63
N GLU A 54 -0.33 8.28 27.52
CA GLU A 54 -0.89 9.64 27.47
C GLU A 54 -0.79 10.32 28.85
N GLN A 55 0.27 11.12 29.03
CA GLN A 55 0.51 11.88 30.28
C GLN A 55 -0.29 13.19 30.36
N SER A 56 -0.99 13.55 29.29
CA SER A 56 -1.73 14.83 29.20
C SER A 56 -3.01 14.84 30.03
N ASP A 57 -3.51 13.66 30.41
CA ASP A 57 -4.75 13.50 31.18
C ASP A 57 -4.50 13.03 32.63
N TYR A 58 -3.25 13.12 33.11
CA TYR A 58 -2.86 12.75 34.47
C TYR A 58 -3.33 13.76 35.53
N PRO A 59 -3.86 13.33 36.70
CA PRO A 59 -4.09 11.95 37.13
C PRO A 59 -5.52 11.43 36.86
N THR A 60 -6.34 12.13 36.07
CA THR A 60 -7.80 11.96 36.05
C THR A 60 -8.31 10.97 35.01
N ALA A 61 -7.69 10.88 33.82
CA ALA A 61 -8.16 10.00 32.73
C ALA A 61 -7.02 9.28 31.96
N HIS A 62 -5.86 9.11 32.60
CA HIS A 62 -4.73 8.31 32.07
C HIS A 62 -4.80 6.84 32.52
N TYR A 63 -4.01 5.97 31.88
CA TYR A 63 -3.83 4.57 32.28
C TYR A 63 -2.36 4.16 32.30
N TYR A 64 -2.04 3.16 33.11
CA TYR A 64 -0.73 2.54 33.19
C TYR A 64 -0.71 1.20 32.47
N THR A 65 0.39 0.89 31.79
CA THR A 65 0.66 -0.46 31.29
C THR A 65 1.92 -1.00 31.97
N LEU A 66 1.86 -2.22 32.52
CA LEU A 66 2.95 -2.82 33.28
C LEU A 66 3.55 -4.03 32.55
N PHE A 67 4.85 -4.21 32.69
CA PHE A 67 5.58 -5.36 32.17
C PHE A 67 6.62 -5.82 33.19
N CYS A 68 6.82 -7.12 33.33
CA CYS A 68 7.95 -7.69 34.07
C CYS A 68 9.11 -8.02 33.13
N ASP A 69 10.31 -8.16 33.69
CA ASP A 69 11.47 -8.66 32.96
C ASP A 69 11.38 -10.17 32.68
N ASP A 70 12.10 -10.65 31.65
CA ASP A 70 12.07 -12.06 31.20
C ASP A 70 12.51 -13.07 32.28
N ASN A 71 13.16 -12.60 33.35
CA ASN A 71 13.64 -13.40 34.47
C ASN A 71 12.66 -13.42 35.66
N ALA A 72 11.48 -12.81 35.55
CA ALA A 72 10.49 -12.77 36.63
C ALA A 72 9.87 -14.16 36.91
N PRO A 73 9.66 -14.53 38.19
CA PRO A 73 8.91 -15.74 38.55
C PRO A 73 7.50 -15.73 37.95
N LYS A 74 7.02 -16.90 37.50
CA LYS A 74 5.70 -17.04 36.84
C LYS A 74 4.54 -16.50 37.68
N ASP A 75 4.61 -16.67 39.00
CA ASP A 75 3.55 -16.20 39.91
C ASP A 75 3.44 -14.66 39.93
N VAL A 76 4.57 -13.95 39.76
CA VAL A 76 4.61 -12.47 39.68
C VAL A 76 4.09 -12.00 38.32
N ALA A 77 4.49 -12.66 37.23
CA ALA A 77 4.00 -12.36 35.89
C ALA A 77 2.47 -12.53 35.80
N ASP A 78 1.92 -13.61 36.36
CA ASP A 78 0.48 -13.87 36.39
C ASP A 78 -0.30 -12.81 37.20
N ILE A 79 0.27 -12.24 38.26
CA ILE A 79 -0.36 -11.17 39.05
C ILE A 79 -0.32 -9.85 38.29
N VAL A 80 0.81 -9.53 37.63
CA VAL A 80 0.93 -8.32 36.81
C VAL A 80 -0.01 -8.36 35.60
N ASP A 81 -0.20 -9.53 34.97
CA ASP A 81 -1.19 -9.70 33.91
C ASP A 81 -2.63 -9.54 34.43
N LYS A 82 -2.93 -9.99 35.65
CA LYS A 82 -4.26 -9.81 36.29
C LYS A 82 -4.56 -8.37 36.70
N LEU A 83 -3.53 -7.58 37.03
CA LEU A 83 -3.67 -6.17 37.34
C LEU A 83 -4.13 -5.33 36.15
N GLY A 84 -3.92 -5.83 34.92
CA GLY A 84 -4.41 -5.20 33.70
C GLY A 84 -3.84 -3.79 33.50
N GLN A 85 -4.72 -2.83 33.21
CA GLN A 85 -4.36 -1.42 33.00
C GLN A 85 -5.02 -0.54 34.07
N PRO A 86 -4.37 -0.28 35.20
CA PRO A 86 -4.88 0.63 36.21
C PRO A 86 -5.10 2.04 35.62
N THR A 87 -6.28 2.62 35.84
CA THR A 87 -6.67 3.95 35.30
C THR A 87 -6.86 4.97 36.41
N SER A 88 -6.70 6.26 36.08
CA SER A 88 -7.15 7.40 36.91
C SER A 88 -6.59 7.44 38.34
N MET A 89 -5.30 7.12 38.51
CA MET A 89 -4.64 7.12 39.82
C MET A 89 -3.26 7.78 39.77
N THR A 90 -2.87 8.45 40.86
CA THR A 90 -1.53 9.05 40.98
C THR A 90 -0.44 7.98 41.04
N ILE A 91 0.82 8.33 40.76
CA ILE A 91 1.94 7.38 40.79
C ILE A 91 2.07 6.70 42.16
N ASN A 92 1.84 7.44 43.26
CA ASN A 92 1.87 6.86 44.60
C ASN A 92 0.74 5.84 44.84
N GLN A 93 -0.49 6.16 44.41
CA GLN A 93 -1.63 5.24 44.51
C GLN A 93 -1.41 4.00 43.65
N PHE A 94 -0.86 4.18 42.45
CA PHE A 94 -0.49 3.10 41.55
C PHE A 94 0.57 2.18 42.17
N LEU A 95 1.67 2.73 42.68
CA LEU A 95 2.73 1.94 43.31
C LEU A 95 2.21 1.19 44.55
N SER A 96 1.32 1.80 45.34
CA SER A 96 0.65 1.11 46.46
C SER A 96 -0.22 -0.04 45.97
N HIS A 97 -1.08 0.20 44.97
CA HIS A 97 -1.98 -0.80 44.40
C HIS A 97 -1.21 -2.01 43.83
N VAL A 98 -0.09 -1.77 43.16
CA VAL A 98 0.78 -2.83 42.64
C VAL A 98 1.51 -3.56 43.78
N SER A 99 1.99 -2.84 44.80
CA SER A 99 2.63 -3.44 45.97
C SER A 99 1.67 -4.35 46.75
N ASP A 100 0.42 -3.90 46.96
CA ASP A 100 -0.60 -4.65 47.70
C ASP A 100 -1.01 -5.93 46.96
N ALA A 101 -1.16 -5.84 45.64
CA ALA A 101 -1.47 -6.99 44.79
C ALA A 101 -0.33 -8.01 44.75
N LEU A 102 0.93 -7.55 44.70
CA LEU A 102 2.11 -8.41 44.70
C LEU A 102 2.43 -8.99 46.10
N SER A 103 2.06 -8.29 47.16
CA SER A 103 2.23 -8.74 48.55
C SER A 103 1.09 -9.65 49.03
N GLY A 104 0.05 -9.86 48.20
CA GLY A 104 -1.05 -10.80 48.49
C GLY A 104 -2.12 -10.27 49.46
N SER A 105 -2.19 -8.95 49.67
CA SER A 105 -3.15 -8.31 50.58
C SER A 105 -4.30 -7.65 49.80
N SER A 106 -5.12 -8.43 49.11
CA SER A 106 -6.31 -7.90 48.43
C SER A 106 -7.53 -7.84 49.36
N ASN A 107 -7.86 -6.64 49.86
CA ASN A 107 -9.19 -6.24 50.31
C ASN A 107 -9.47 -4.85 49.72
N ALA A 108 -10.25 -4.75 48.64
CA ALA A 108 -11.13 -3.59 48.37
C ALA A 108 -11.91 -3.78 47.06
N GLU A 109 -13.23 -3.84 47.22
CA GLU A 109 -14.25 -3.53 46.22
C GLU A 109 -14.13 -2.05 45.81
N SER A 110 -14.35 -1.72 44.53
CA SER A 110 -14.34 -0.34 44.03
C SER A 110 -15.77 0.21 43.90
N ASP A 111 -16.16 1.05 44.85
CA ASP A 111 -17.27 2.01 44.69
C ASP A 111 -16.79 3.23 43.91
N ALA A 112 -17.42 3.52 42.77
CA ALA A 112 -17.22 4.74 42.00
C ALA A 112 -18.56 5.47 41.82
N GLU A 113 -18.79 6.49 42.64
CA GLU A 113 -19.87 7.46 42.49
C GLU A 113 -19.32 8.78 41.91
N SER A 114 -20.18 9.42 41.11
CA SER A 114 -20.02 10.67 40.35
C SER A 114 -19.67 11.92 41.18
N LEU A 115 -19.16 12.99 40.55
CA LEU A 115 -19.74 14.36 40.58
C LEU A 115 -18.93 15.43 39.80
N GLN A 116 -19.62 16.02 38.82
CA GLN A 116 -19.75 17.42 38.35
C GLN A 116 -18.68 18.53 38.55
N ASP A 117 -18.52 19.27 37.45
CA ASP A 117 -18.02 20.64 37.16
C ASP A 117 -17.82 21.66 38.30
N HIS A 118 -16.73 22.44 38.21
CA HIS A 118 -16.77 23.90 38.43
C HIS A 118 -15.53 24.63 37.87
N ASP A 119 -15.78 25.64 37.02
CA ASP A 119 -14.80 26.64 36.55
C ASP A 119 -14.33 27.59 37.67
N SER A 120 -13.08 28.06 37.57
CA SER A 120 -12.70 29.45 37.93
C SER A 120 -11.31 29.83 37.37
N ASP A 121 -11.28 30.97 36.68
CA ASP A 121 -10.11 31.77 36.33
C ASP A 121 -9.47 32.40 37.58
N ASP A 122 -8.14 32.53 37.64
CA ASP A 122 -7.48 33.82 37.96
C ASP A 122 -5.97 33.80 37.69
N ASP A 123 -5.49 34.95 37.22
CA ASP A 123 -4.11 35.32 36.90
C ASP A 123 -3.28 35.58 38.17
N SER A 124 -1.94 35.44 38.08
CA SER A 124 -1.00 36.51 38.46
C SER A 124 0.46 36.04 38.36
N ASP A 125 1.24 36.93 37.77
CA ASP A 125 2.68 36.93 37.55
C ASP A 125 3.55 36.92 38.82
N ASP A 126 4.83 36.67 38.54
CA ASP A 126 6.04 37.30 39.10
C ASP A 126 6.92 36.54 40.12
N GLU A 127 8.08 36.17 39.54
CA GLU A 127 9.44 36.57 39.94
C GLU A 127 10.29 35.62 40.79
N ASP A 128 11.46 35.36 40.18
CA ASP A 128 12.57 34.51 40.58
C ASP A 128 13.43 35.16 41.68
N ILE A 129 13.84 34.42 42.73
CA ILE A 129 15.06 34.73 43.49
C ILE A 129 15.80 33.43 43.93
N TYR A 130 16.93 33.19 43.24
CA TYR A 130 18.24 32.60 43.63
C TYR A 130 18.31 31.21 44.33
N ARG A 131 18.85 30.15 43.70
CA ARG A 131 20.27 29.79 43.37
C ARG A 131 21.26 29.62 44.55
N GLN A 132 21.82 28.42 44.63
CA GLN A 132 23.23 28.07 44.97
C GLN A 132 23.53 26.75 44.22
N ASP A 133 24.30 26.70 43.12
CA ASP A 133 25.77 26.81 42.96
C ASP A 133 26.54 25.94 43.96
N PHE A 134 27.42 25.02 43.57
CA PHE A 134 28.72 25.20 42.89
C PHE A 134 29.24 23.76 42.57
N ASP A 135 30.00 23.40 41.53
CA ASP A 135 31.31 23.92 41.09
C ASP A 135 31.72 23.19 39.78
N THR A 136 31.93 23.88 38.64
CA THR A 136 33.19 24.48 38.10
C THR A 136 34.20 23.43 37.54
N VAL A 137 34.91 23.64 36.41
CA VAL A 137 35.67 24.82 35.98
C VAL A 137 35.76 24.97 34.43
N SER A 138 35.44 26.19 34.00
CA SER A 138 35.69 27.06 32.82
C SER A 138 37.13 27.07 32.22
N PRO A 139 37.52 27.88 31.17
CA PRO A 139 36.88 29.13 30.69
C PRO A 139 36.84 29.47 29.15
N THR A 140 35.65 29.94 28.72
CA THR A 140 35.28 31.20 28.00
C THR A 140 36.16 31.84 26.89
N PRO A 141 35.60 32.69 25.97
CA PRO A 141 34.39 33.50 26.12
C PRO A 141 33.28 33.35 25.06
N ALA A 142 32.08 33.67 25.56
CA ALA A 142 30.79 33.67 24.91
C ALA A 142 30.55 34.90 24.01
N PHE A 143 29.60 34.75 23.08
CA PHE A 143 28.73 35.83 22.65
C PHE A 143 27.27 35.37 22.72
N ALA A 144 26.41 36.33 23.06
CA ALA A 144 25.09 36.19 23.66
C ALA A 144 23.98 35.57 22.79
N MET A 145 23.03 34.90 23.45
CA MET A 145 21.69 34.58 22.95
C MET A 145 20.73 35.75 23.24
N PRO A 146 19.90 36.20 22.28
CA PRO A 146 18.69 36.95 22.56
C PRO A 146 17.45 36.03 22.52
N THR A 147 16.67 36.08 23.59
CA THR A 147 15.28 35.65 23.68
C THR A 147 14.36 36.61 22.90
N LYS A 148 13.22 36.08 22.40
CA LYS A 148 12.28 36.66 21.41
C LYS A 148 12.84 36.73 19.99
N THR A 149 12.54 35.71 19.17
CA THR A 149 12.71 35.85 17.71
C THR A 149 11.62 36.80 17.19
N THR A 150 11.93 38.10 17.19
CA THR A 150 11.68 38.92 16.00
C THR A 150 12.36 38.16 14.87
N ARG A 151 11.60 37.35 14.09
CA ARG A 151 12.20 36.52 13.04
C ARG A 151 12.93 37.46 12.08
N ALA A 152 14.26 37.36 12.08
CA ALA A 152 15.12 38.13 11.21
C ALA A 152 14.64 37.98 9.76
N ASN A 153 14.61 39.08 9.01
CA ASN A 153 14.36 39.03 7.58
C ASN A 153 15.24 37.93 6.96
N PRO A 154 14.70 37.08 6.08
CA PRO A 154 15.46 36.01 5.43
C PRO A 154 16.76 36.58 4.87
N SER A 155 17.89 36.03 5.30
CA SER A 155 19.19 36.51 4.84
C SER A 155 19.29 36.30 3.32
N SER A 156 19.98 37.19 2.62
CA SER A 156 20.25 37.04 1.18
C SER A 156 20.86 35.66 0.84
N GLN A 157 21.62 35.09 1.79
CA GLN A 157 22.21 33.75 1.68
C GLN A 157 21.15 32.63 1.75
N PHE A 158 20.15 32.73 2.62
CA PHE A 158 19.05 31.77 2.72
C PHE A 158 18.23 31.72 1.42
N SER A 159 17.81 32.88 0.90
CA SER A 159 17.08 32.93 -0.36
C SER A 159 17.95 32.50 -1.56
N SER A 160 19.26 32.73 -1.52
CA SER A 160 20.19 32.22 -2.53
C SER A 160 20.27 30.69 -2.52
N ARG A 161 20.35 30.08 -1.33
CA ARG A 161 20.37 28.61 -1.19
C ARG A 161 19.10 27.95 -1.71
N ILE A 162 17.92 28.45 -1.31
CA ILE A 162 16.63 27.94 -1.82
C ILE A 162 16.59 28.00 -3.35
N ARG A 163 16.98 29.14 -3.95
CA ARG A 163 17.01 29.28 -5.41
C ARG A 163 17.98 28.29 -6.06
N SER A 164 19.16 28.08 -5.48
CA SER A 164 20.12 27.09 -5.98
C SER A 164 19.54 25.67 -5.97
N ASP A 165 18.89 25.28 -4.88
CA ASP A 165 18.31 23.94 -4.73
C ASP A 165 17.16 23.71 -5.73
N LEU A 166 16.29 24.71 -5.92
CA LEU A 166 15.19 24.64 -6.89
C LEU A 166 15.66 24.75 -8.35
N ARG A 167 16.72 25.53 -8.63
CA ARG A 167 17.34 25.59 -9.97
C ARG A 167 17.91 24.24 -10.37
N SER A 168 18.58 23.55 -9.44
CA SER A 168 19.11 22.21 -9.68
C SER A 168 18.02 21.24 -10.14
N ALA A 169 16.85 21.27 -9.47
CA ALA A 169 15.71 20.44 -9.89
C ALA A 169 15.15 20.85 -11.26
N LYS A 170 15.07 22.16 -11.55
CA LYS A 170 14.63 22.64 -12.86
C LYS A 170 15.58 22.25 -13.99
N ASP A 171 16.89 22.37 -13.77
CA ASP A 171 17.93 22.05 -14.75
C ASP A 171 17.98 20.53 -15.03
N ALA A 172 17.58 19.71 -14.06
CA ALA A 172 17.37 18.27 -14.24
C ALA A 172 16.11 17.91 -15.06
N GLY A 173 15.32 18.90 -15.51
CA GLY A 173 14.16 18.73 -16.38
C GLY A 173 12.81 18.65 -15.67
N PHE A 174 12.77 18.95 -14.36
CA PHE A 174 11.54 19.03 -13.57
C PHE A 174 10.90 20.42 -13.64
N LYS A 175 9.59 20.47 -13.45
CA LYS A 175 8.84 21.71 -13.26
C LYS A 175 8.66 21.96 -11.78
N ILE A 176 8.82 23.22 -11.37
CA ILE A 176 8.80 23.63 -9.97
C ILE A 176 7.68 24.64 -9.77
N ALA A 177 6.92 24.46 -8.70
CA ALA A 177 5.99 25.45 -8.17
C ALA A 177 6.11 25.48 -6.65
N TYR A 178 5.64 26.54 -6.00
CA TYR A 178 5.62 26.63 -4.54
C TYR A 178 4.35 27.32 -4.04
N PHE A 179 4.04 27.08 -2.77
CA PHE A 179 2.89 27.66 -2.07
C PHE A 179 3.31 28.10 -0.67
N GLY A 180 2.68 29.15 -0.14
CA GLY A 180 3.04 29.73 1.17
C GLY A 180 4.29 30.62 1.12
N GLY A 181 4.81 30.97 2.30
CA GLY A 181 5.91 31.94 2.44
C GLY A 181 7.30 31.30 2.36
N LEU A 182 7.62 30.67 1.22
CA LEU A 182 8.87 29.93 0.99
C LEU A 182 10.12 30.81 1.23
N LEU A 183 10.14 32.02 0.69
CA LEU A 183 11.28 32.93 0.82
C LEU A 183 11.32 33.63 2.18
N ASP A 184 10.18 33.73 2.85
CA ASP A 184 9.99 34.41 4.14
C ASP A 184 10.18 33.48 5.35
N ASN A 185 10.65 32.25 5.10
CA ASN A 185 10.85 31.22 6.13
C ASN A 185 9.56 30.88 6.92
N TYR A 186 8.40 30.97 6.26
CA TYR A 186 7.13 30.48 6.76
C TYR A 186 6.85 29.06 6.27
N SER A 187 5.79 28.46 6.81
CA SER A 187 5.25 27.21 6.28
C SER A 187 5.05 27.33 4.77
N CYS A 188 5.58 26.36 4.04
CA CYS A 188 5.54 26.37 2.59
C CYS A 188 5.46 24.95 2.04
N VAL A 189 4.97 24.84 0.81
CA VAL A 189 4.95 23.59 0.06
C VAL A 189 5.73 23.80 -1.22
N VAL A 190 6.72 22.95 -1.47
CA VAL A 190 7.44 22.89 -2.75
C VAL A 190 6.83 21.76 -3.57
N SER A 191 6.44 22.06 -4.80
CA SER A 191 5.90 21.10 -5.77
C SER A 191 6.93 20.85 -6.87
N VAL A 192 7.31 19.58 -7.05
CA VAL A 192 8.21 19.13 -8.12
C VAL A 192 7.43 18.18 -9.03
N SER A 193 7.37 18.48 -10.34
CA SER A 193 6.55 17.72 -11.27
C SER A 193 7.23 17.35 -12.59
N ILE A 194 6.80 16.23 -13.18
CA ILE A 194 7.30 15.72 -14.46
C ILE A 194 6.15 15.11 -15.28
N SER A 195 6.19 15.28 -16.60
CA SER A 195 5.24 14.61 -17.48
C SER A 195 5.51 13.11 -17.55
N ALA A 196 4.46 12.30 -17.44
CA ALA A 196 4.54 10.85 -17.57
C ALA A 196 5.17 10.38 -18.89
N ARG A 197 5.06 11.16 -19.98
CA ARG A 197 5.73 10.90 -21.28
C ARG A 197 7.25 10.79 -21.17
N LYS A 198 7.87 11.53 -20.23
CA LYS A 198 9.33 11.57 -20.07
C LYS A 198 9.87 10.38 -19.27
N LEU A 199 8.99 9.59 -18.65
CA LEU A 199 9.38 8.51 -17.73
C LEU A 199 9.68 7.19 -18.45
N GLY A 200 9.36 7.07 -19.74
CA GLY A 200 9.63 5.85 -20.52
C GLY A 200 8.83 4.63 -20.08
N ILE A 201 7.67 4.85 -19.45
CA ILE A 201 6.70 3.81 -19.04
C ILE A 201 6.04 3.24 -20.31
N SER A 202 5.91 1.91 -20.40
CA SER A 202 5.24 1.25 -21.53
C SER A 202 3.74 1.57 -21.58
N GLN A 203 3.10 1.42 -22.75
CA GLN A 203 1.67 1.68 -22.89
C GLN A 203 0.83 0.72 -22.02
N GLU A 204 1.28 -0.52 -21.90
CA GLU A 204 0.65 -1.56 -21.10
C GLU A 204 0.77 -1.25 -19.60
N ALA A 205 1.93 -0.79 -19.14
CA ALA A 205 2.12 -0.35 -17.76
C ALA A 205 1.32 0.92 -17.47
N MET A 206 1.29 1.90 -18.39
CA MET A 206 0.44 3.09 -18.28
C MET A 206 -1.04 2.72 -18.19
N GLN A 207 -1.51 1.75 -18.98
CA GLN A 207 -2.89 1.24 -18.90
C GLN A 207 -3.16 0.54 -17.57
N ALA A 208 -2.23 -0.30 -17.11
CA ALA A 208 -2.35 -1.01 -15.83
C ALA A 208 -2.35 -0.04 -14.63
N TRP A 209 -1.53 1.01 -14.69
CA TRP A 209 -1.36 2.02 -13.64
C TRP A 209 -2.35 3.19 -13.76
N ARG A 210 -3.13 3.22 -14.85
CA ARG A 210 -4.08 4.29 -15.20
C ARG A 210 -3.44 5.69 -15.20
N ILE A 211 -2.21 5.75 -15.71
CA ILE A 211 -1.49 6.98 -15.98
C ILE A 211 -1.60 7.27 -17.47
N GLU A 212 -2.15 8.42 -17.81
CA GLU A 212 -2.14 8.89 -19.19
C GLU A 212 -0.80 9.56 -19.52
N PRO A 213 -0.35 9.50 -20.77
CA PRO A 213 0.81 10.29 -21.21
C PRO A 213 0.64 11.80 -20.97
N SER A 214 -0.60 12.31 -20.91
CA SER A 214 -0.91 13.71 -20.60
C SER A 214 -0.69 14.08 -19.14
N ASP A 215 -0.59 13.11 -18.24
CA ASP A 215 -0.50 13.35 -16.80
C ASP A 215 0.88 13.87 -16.39
N TYR A 216 0.88 14.67 -15.34
CA TYR A 216 2.04 15.04 -14.55
C TYR A 216 2.06 14.24 -13.26
N ILE A 217 3.21 13.62 -12.96
CA ILE A 217 3.51 13.06 -11.65
C ILE A 217 4.08 14.18 -10.80
N ILE A 218 3.53 14.38 -9.60
CA ILE A 218 3.79 15.51 -8.72
C ILE A 218 4.24 14.98 -7.35
N LEU A 219 5.38 15.46 -6.87
CA LEU A 219 5.84 15.34 -5.49
C LEU A 219 5.64 16.68 -4.78
N LEU A 220 4.88 16.68 -3.69
CA LEU A 220 4.69 17.81 -2.79
C LEU A 220 5.55 17.60 -1.54
N LEU A 221 6.37 18.60 -1.20
CA LEU A 221 7.16 18.65 0.02
C LEU A 221 6.66 19.80 0.90
N GLN A 222 5.91 19.49 1.96
CA GLN A 222 5.44 20.47 2.92
C GLN A 222 6.47 20.66 4.04
N TYR A 223 7.03 21.87 4.10
CA TYR A 223 7.88 22.31 5.18
C TYR A 223 7.02 23.06 6.21
N LYS A 224 6.83 22.46 7.39
CA LYS A 224 5.94 23.00 8.45
C LYS A 224 6.55 24.23 9.13
N GLU A 225 7.86 24.23 9.34
CA GLU A 225 8.61 25.32 9.99
C GLU A 225 9.65 25.97 9.07
N GLY A 226 9.24 26.36 7.86
CA GLY A 226 10.13 26.98 6.89
C GLY A 226 11.05 25.98 6.17
N TYR A 227 11.58 26.40 5.02
CA TYR A 227 12.40 25.53 4.18
C TYR A 227 13.63 25.01 4.94
N LYS A 228 13.87 23.70 4.85
CA LYS A 228 15.05 23.03 5.41
C LYS A 228 15.91 22.49 4.28
N THR A 229 17.20 22.81 4.32
CA THR A 229 18.22 22.29 3.40
C THR A 229 18.47 20.79 3.64
N LYS A 230 19.14 20.12 2.69
CA LYS A 230 19.59 18.72 2.88
C LYS A 230 20.35 18.58 4.21
N GLU A 231 21.35 19.44 4.43
CA GLU A 231 22.22 19.35 5.59
C GLU A 231 21.45 19.50 6.91
N GLU A 232 20.49 20.42 6.98
CA GLU A 232 19.63 20.60 8.16
C GLU A 232 18.73 19.39 8.41
N LEU A 233 18.14 18.79 7.36
CA LEU A 233 17.31 17.59 7.50
C LEU A 233 18.12 16.37 7.96
N LEU A 234 19.36 16.22 7.48
CA LEU A 234 20.24 15.13 7.91
C LEU A 234 20.75 15.30 9.35
N ALA A 235 20.76 16.52 9.89
CA ALA A 235 21.14 16.79 11.28
C ALA A 235 20.02 16.48 12.30
N LEU A 236 18.76 16.30 11.85
CA LEU A 236 17.63 16.02 12.75
C LEU A 236 17.72 14.63 13.39
N ALA A 237 17.19 14.48 14.61
CA ALA A 237 16.95 13.17 15.20
C ALA A 237 15.81 12.44 14.46
N ALA A 238 15.77 11.11 14.56
CA ALA A 238 14.89 10.31 13.72
C ALA A 238 13.41 10.63 13.92
N GLY A 239 12.96 10.69 15.17
CA GLY A 239 11.57 11.02 15.52
C GLY A 239 11.17 12.47 15.23
N SER A 240 12.12 13.36 14.89
CA SER A 240 11.83 14.78 14.70
C SER A 240 11.48 15.16 13.25
N VAL A 241 11.81 14.33 12.26
CA VAL A 241 11.60 14.65 10.83
C VAL A 241 10.12 14.95 10.49
N PRO A 242 9.12 14.17 10.94
CA PRO A 242 7.71 14.41 10.61
C PRO A 242 7.15 15.75 11.10
N THR A 243 7.78 16.34 12.12
CA THR A 243 7.45 17.66 12.68
C THR A 243 7.82 18.78 11.71
N TYR A 244 8.85 18.58 10.88
CA TYR A 244 9.37 19.60 9.96
C TYR A 244 8.96 19.38 8.52
N LEU A 245 8.86 18.12 8.08
CA LEU A 245 8.68 17.75 6.67
C LEU A 245 7.60 16.68 6.52
N GLU A 246 6.67 16.90 5.60
CA GLU A 246 5.72 15.89 5.14
C GLU A 246 5.73 15.84 3.61
N MET A 247 5.63 14.65 3.02
CA MET A 247 5.73 14.44 1.58
C MET A 247 4.50 13.71 1.03
N ARG A 248 4.02 14.13 -0.14
CA ARG A 248 2.87 13.52 -0.83
C ARG A 248 3.13 13.38 -2.33
N VAL A 249 2.80 12.23 -2.88
CA VAL A 249 2.88 11.94 -4.32
C VAL A 249 1.48 11.81 -4.89
N GLY A 250 1.26 12.38 -6.07
CA GLY A 250 0.02 12.24 -6.82
C GLY A 250 0.20 12.55 -8.30
N ALA A 251 -0.92 12.61 -9.02
CA ALA A 251 -0.96 12.96 -10.43
C ALA A 251 -1.98 14.07 -10.72
N SER A 252 -1.71 14.88 -11.74
CA SER A 252 -2.62 15.92 -12.24
C SER A 252 -2.52 16.07 -13.75
N LYS A 253 -3.53 16.68 -14.38
CA LYS A 253 -3.47 17.09 -15.79
C LYS A 253 -2.60 18.32 -16.00
N THR A 254 -2.43 19.13 -14.95
CA THR A 254 -1.56 20.31 -14.94
C THR A 254 -0.29 20.03 -14.16
N TYR A 255 0.81 20.68 -14.53
CA TYR A 255 2.08 20.51 -13.80
C TYR A 255 2.07 21.19 -12.42
N LYS A 256 1.26 22.25 -12.28
CA LYS A 256 1.04 23.00 -11.05
C LYS A 256 -0.31 22.60 -10.47
N PRO A 257 -0.36 21.99 -9.28
CA PRO A 257 -1.62 21.70 -8.60
C PRO A 257 -2.26 23.00 -8.11
N THR A 258 -3.57 23.00 -7.87
CA THR A 258 -4.26 24.18 -7.31
C THR A 258 -4.01 24.30 -5.81
N GLN A 259 -4.17 25.51 -5.25
CA GLN A 259 -4.04 25.74 -3.80
C GLN A 259 -4.98 24.82 -2.99
N GLY A 260 -6.23 24.64 -3.45
CA GLY A 260 -7.20 23.73 -2.83
C GLY A 260 -6.73 22.27 -2.84
N GLN A 261 -6.18 21.80 -3.96
CA GLN A 261 -5.60 20.45 -4.06
C GLN A 261 -4.43 20.24 -3.08
N VAL A 262 -3.57 21.25 -2.90
CA VAL A 262 -2.45 21.19 -1.95
C VAL A 262 -2.95 21.16 -0.52
N ILE A 263 -3.90 22.03 -0.14
CA ILE A 263 -4.47 22.03 1.20
C ILE A 263 -5.14 20.68 1.50
N ASN A 264 -5.91 20.15 0.55
CA ASN A 264 -6.59 18.87 0.71
C ASN A 264 -5.62 17.68 0.78
N ALA A 265 -4.47 17.74 0.11
CA ALA A 265 -3.45 16.70 0.20
C ALA A 265 -2.86 16.53 1.61
N PHE A 266 -2.81 17.61 2.41
CA PHE A 266 -2.26 17.60 3.78
C PHE A 266 -3.34 17.72 4.88
N SER A 267 -4.58 18.08 4.56
CA SER A 267 -5.67 18.23 5.56
C SER A 267 -6.24 16.90 6.05
N VAL A 268 -6.14 15.82 5.25
CA VAL A 268 -6.65 14.48 5.59
C VAL A 268 -5.97 13.90 6.85
N ALA A 269 -4.75 14.34 7.18
CA ALA A 269 -4.05 13.91 8.40
C ALA A 269 -4.69 14.44 9.70
N LYS A 270 -5.40 15.57 9.68
CA LYS A 270 -6.02 16.17 10.88
C LYS A 270 -7.38 15.56 11.27
N LYS A 271 -8.02 14.78 10.41
CA LYS A 271 -9.37 14.22 10.64
C LYS A 271 -9.40 12.88 11.41
N LYS A 272 -8.26 12.33 11.82
CA LYS A 272 -8.23 11.12 12.66
C LYS A 272 -8.47 11.39 14.16
N THR A 273 -8.57 12.65 14.59
CA THR A 273 -8.73 13.00 16.01
C THR A 273 -9.85 14.00 16.32
N ALA A 274 -10.76 14.30 15.39
CA ALA A 274 -11.89 15.19 15.65
C ALA A 274 -13.19 14.54 15.21
N HIS A 275 -13.86 13.91 16.17
CA HIS A 275 -15.26 13.55 16.08
C HIS A 275 -16.06 14.84 16.27
N ASP A 276 -16.35 15.57 15.19
CA ASP A 276 -17.38 16.59 15.27
C ASP A 276 -18.14 16.79 13.97
N SER A 277 -19.45 16.68 14.12
CA SER A 277 -20.48 16.78 13.10
C SER A 277 -20.70 18.25 12.72
N SER A 278 -20.27 18.65 11.52
CA SER A 278 -20.93 19.74 10.82
C SER A 278 -20.86 19.54 9.30
N SER A 279 -22.05 19.55 8.71
CA SER A 279 -22.31 19.45 7.28
C SER A 279 -21.86 20.72 6.57
N VAL A 280 -20.74 20.65 5.84
CA VAL A 280 -20.39 21.64 4.82
C VAL A 280 -20.55 20.97 3.46
N GLN A 281 -21.40 21.56 2.62
CA GLN A 281 -21.66 21.16 1.24
C GLN A 281 -20.35 21.18 0.44
N ASP A 282 -19.93 20.02 -0.08
CA ASP A 282 -18.62 19.84 -0.74
C ASP A 282 -18.78 19.90 -2.27
N SER A 283 -18.27 20.97 -2.88
CA SER A 283 -18.13 21.15 -4.33
C SER A 283 -17.06 20.21 -4.88
N GLY A 284 -17.47 19.13 -5.54
CA GLY A 284 -16.61 18.00 -5.92
C GLY A 284 -15.60 18.21 -7.06
N SER A 285 -14.56 19.06 -6.88
CA SER A 285 -13.47 19.14 -7.87
C SER A 285 -12.03 19.38 -7.35
N GLU A 286 -11.77 19.41 -6.04
CA GLU A 286 -10.48 19.93 -5.53
C GLU A 286 -9.54 18.93 -4.83
N LYS A 287 -9.51 17.64 -5.21
CA LYS A 287 -8.51 16.69 -4.67
C LYS A 287 -7.41 16.39 -5.69
N LEU A 288 -6.15 16.37 -5.23
CA LEU A 288 -5.04 15.83 -6.01
C LEU A 288 -5.34 14.35 -6.27
N ARG A 289 -5.21 13.88 -7.51
CA ARG A 289 -5.54 12.50 -7.84
C ARG A 289 -4.43 11.59 -7.34
N ASP A 290 -4.77 10.65 -6.47
CA ASP A 290 -3.84 9.61 -6.05
C ASP A 290 -3.47 8.72 -7.24
N ILE A 291 -2.18 8.41 -7.35
CA ILE A 291 -1.68 7.28 -8.14
C ILE A 291 -1.87 5.97 -7.36
N PHE A 292 -1.86 4.85 -8.08
CA PHE A 292 -2.12 3.50 -7.54
C PHE A 292 -1.19 3.05 -6.39
N ILE A 293 -0.05 3.70 -6.18
CA ILE A 293 0.91 3.45 -5.09
C ILE A 293 1.19 4.68 -4.22
N SER A 294 0.30 5.68 -4.21
CA SER A 294 0.52 6.93 -3.47
C SER A 294 0.79 6.67 -2.00
N LYS A 295 -0.02 5.83 -1.34
CA LYS A 295 0.12 5.54 0.09
C LYS A 295 1.47 4.86 0.41
N PRO A 296 1.83 3.71 -0.18
CA PRO A 296 3.16 3.11 -0.03
C PRO A 296 4.32 4.08 -0.28
N LEU A 297 4.23 4.94 -1.31
CA LEU A 297 5.27 5.91 -1.60
C LEU A 297 5.33 7.01 -0.55
N ASN A 298 4.19 7.53 -0.10
CA ASN A 298 4.14 8.57 0.92
C ASN A 298 4.75 8.07 2.24
N ASP A 299 4.41 6.85 2.64
CA ASP A 299 4.94 6.23 3.85
C ASP A 299 6.46 6.01 3.73
N LEU A 300 6.93 5.46 2.61
CA LEU A 300 8.37 5.32 2.33
C LEU A 300 9.12 6.66 2.41
N LEU A 301 8.56 7.69 1.76
CA LEU A 301 9.19 9.00 1.69
C LEU A 301 9.23 9.66 3.07
N CYS A 302 8.10 9.67 3.79
CA CYS A 302 8.00 10.34 5.09
C CYS A 302 8.81 9.61 6.17
N ASP A 303 8.78 8.28 6.18
CA ASP A 303 9.39 7.50 7.25
C ASP A 303 10.89 7.25 7.02
N ARG A 304 11.33 7.12 5.76
CA ARG A 304 12.66 6.56 5.46
C ARG A 304 13.56 7.47 4.64
N LEU A 305 13.04 8.32 3.76
CA LEU A 305 13.87 9.03 2.76
C LEU A 305 15.03 9.81 3.39
N VAL A 306 14.77 10.59 4.45
CA VAL A 306 15.83 11.41 5.09
C VAL A 306 16.97 10.53 5.62
N PHE A 307 16.69 9.33 6.12
CA PHE A 307 17.71 8.38 6.58
C PHE A 307 18.43 7.69 5.42
N LEU A 308 17.69 7.29 4.38
CA LEU A 308 18.28 6.71 3.17
C LEU A 308 19.25 7.69 2.50
N VAL A 309 18.93 8.99 2.52
CA VAL A 309 19.84 10.04 2.06
C VAL A 309 21.12 10.08 2.89
N ARG A 310 21.10 9.80 4.21
CA ARG A 310 22.33 9.74 5.05
C ARG A 310 23.26 8.62 4.59
N TYR A 311 22.71 7.42 4.36
CA TYR A 311 23.49 6.29 3.87
C TYR A 311 24.01 6.54 2.45
N ARG A 312 23.20 7.15 1.59
CA ARG A 312 23.61 7.54 0.24
C ARG A 312 24.75 8.57 0.27
N ASP A 313 24.68 9.58 1.15
CA ASP A 313 25.74 10.61 1.32
C ASP A 313 27.06 10.01 1.85
N ALA A 314 26.98 8.88 2.56
CA ALA A 314 28.14 8.09 2.97
C ALA A 314 28.76 7.25 1.82
N GLY A 315 28.19 7.29 0.62
CA GLY A 315 28.72 6.66 -0.59
C GLY A 315 28.08 5.32 -0.97
N MET A 316 27.11 4.81 -0.19
CA MET A 316 26.35 3.60 -0.57
C MET A 316 25.50 3.86 -1.81
N SER A 317 25.14 2.84 -2.57
CA SER A 317 24.11 2.97 -3.62
C SER A 317 22.71 3.09 -3.00
N TRP A 318 21.70 3.51 -3.77
CA TRP A 318 20.32 3.53 -3.27
C TRP A 318 19.84 2.17 -2.76
N GLN A 319 20.21 1.09 -3.46
CA GLN A 319 19.90 -0.27 -3.01
C GLN A 319 20.64 -0.61 -1.71
N GLY A 320 21.93 -0.31 -1.62
CA GLY A 320 22.72 -0.53 -0.40
C GLY A 320 22.23 0.28 0.80
N ALA A 321 21.77 1.51 0.59
CA ALA A 321 21.16 2.34 1.62
C ALA A 321 19.88 1.72 2.19
N GLU A 322 19.02 1.16 1.32
CA GLU A 322 17.80 0.48 1.71
C GLU A 322 18.07 -0.82 2.47
N ASP A 323 19.01 -1.63 1.97
CA ASP A 323 19.41 -2.89 2.60
C ASP A 323 20.06 -2.62 3.98
N SER A 324 20.89 -1.57 4.08
CA SER A 324 21.48 -1.12 5.35
C SER A 324 20.45 -0.64 6.36
N TYR A 325 19.46 0.15 5.90
CA TYR A 325 18.37 0.61 6.75
C TYR A 325 17.59 -0.58 7.33
N MET A 326 17.32 -1.59 6.51
CA MET A 326 16.62 -2.81 6.95
C MET A 326 17.45 -3.67 7.90
N MET A 327 18.75 -3.79 7.63
CA MET A 327 19.66 -4.53 8.50
C MET A 327 19.68 -3.91 9.90
N ARG A 328 19.76 -2.58 10.00
CA ARG A 328 19.73 -1.86 11.29
C ARG A 328 18.39 -1.88 12.02
N GLN A 329 17.29 -2.10 11.31
CA GLN A 329 15.98 -2.32 11.92
C GLN A 329 15.89 -3.71 12.58
N THR A 330 16.68 -4.67 12.12
CA THR A 330 16.68 -6.04 12.64
C THR A 330 17.78 -6.23 13.70
N ASP A 331 18.93 -5.60 13.49
CA ASP A 331 20.10 -5.64 14.36
C ASP A 331 20.73 -4.23 14.44
N HIS A 332 20.54 -3.56 15.58
CA HIS A 332 21.01 -2.19 15.78
C HIS A 332 22.54 -2.06 15.73
N ASP A 333 23.28 -3.13 16.04
CA ASP A 333 24.75 -3.15 16.09
C ASP A 333 25.38 -3.59 14.76
N ALA A 334 24.57 -3.84 13.72
CA ALA A 334 25.05 -4.29 12.43
C ALA A 334 26.03 -3.29 11.78
N ASP A 335 27.24 -3.78 11.46
CA ASP A 335 28.23 -3.04 10.67
C ASP A 335 27.88 -3.06 9.18
N VAL A 336 26.90 -2.24 8.83
CA VAL A 336 26.41 -2.06 7.45
C VAL A 336 27.45 -1.51 6.48
N CYS A 337 28.52 -0.88 6.99
CA CYS A 337 29.61 -0.32 6.19
C CYS A 337 30.61 -1.40 5.74
N ALA A 338 30.66 -2.55 6.41
CA ALA A 338 31.52 -3.67 6.02
C ALA A 338 30.99 -4.45 4.80
N VAL A 339 29.74 -4.25 4.41
CA VAL A 339 29.10 -4.99 3.31
C VAL A 339 29.42 -4.31 1.98
N ALA A 340 30.42 -4.83 1.26
CA ALA A 340 30.89 -4.27 -0.01
C ALA A 340 29.78 -4.12 -1.08
N GLN A 341 28.80 -5.03 -1.09
CA GLN A 341 27.65 -5.00 -2.01
C GLN A 341 26.79 -3.72 -1.85
N HIS A 342 26.79 -3.10 -0.67
CA HIS A 342 26.05 -1.86 -0.44
C HIS A 342 26.61 -0.66 -1.23
N PHE A 343 27.85 -0.76 -1.72
CA PHE A 343 28.53 0.29 -2.49
C PHE A 343 28.55 -0.01 -3.98
N GLU A 344 28.07 -1.19 -4.41
CA GLU A 344 28.00 -1.54 -5.83
C GLU A 344 26.98 -0.66 -6.54
N LYS A 345 27.38 -0.16 -7.72
CA LYS A 345 26.53 0.73 -8.53
C LYS A 345 25.32 -0.05 -9.04
N GLU A 346 24.14 0.52 -8.83
CA GLU A 346 22.91 -0.07 -9.34
C GLU A 346 22.86 0.04 -10.88
N GLU A 347 22.91 -1.10 -11.57
CA GLU A 347 22.63 -1.16 -13.00
C GLU A 347 21.12 -1.22 -13.25
N ALA A 348 20.59 -0.22 -13.96
CA ALA A 348 19.19 -0.18 -14.37
C ALA A 348 19.08 0.00 -15.91
N PRO A 349 19.52 -0.99 -16.70
CA PRO A 349 19.62 -0.85 -18.15
C PRO A 349 18.25 -0.70 -18.77
N GLY A 350 17.97 0.51 -19.26
CA GLY A 350 16.81 0.77 -20.07
C GLY A 350 15.99 1.98 -19.68
N TYR A 351 15.95 2.36 -18.42
CA TYR A 351 15.18 3.52 -18.03
C TYR A 351 15.80 4.82 -18.56
N PRO A 352 14.99 5.85 -18.85
CA PRO A 352 15.51 7.16 -19.22
C PRO A 352 16.44 7.73 -18.15
N ALA A 353 17.36 8.61 -18.56
CA ALA A 353 18.31 9.25 -17.63
C ALA A 353 17.59 9.99 -16.49
N VAL A 354 16.41 10.57 -16.72
CA VAL A 354 15.65 11.26 -15.66
C VAL A 354 15.17 10.34 -14.53
N VAL A 355 15.05 9.04 -14.79
CA VAL A 355 14.63 8.02 -13.81
C VAL A 355 15.84 7.39 -13.08
N THR A 356 17.00 7.36 -13.74
CA THR A 356 18.23 6.72 -13.24
C THR A 356 19.27 7.73 -12.74
N ALA A 357 19.04 9.02 -12.96
CA ALA A 357 19.87 10.09 -12.47
C ALA A 357 19.88 10.11 -10.94
N ASP A 358 21.05 10.36 -10.38
CA ASP A 358 21.27 10.38 -8.96
C ASP A 358 22.07 11.63 -8.60
N HIS A 359 21.37 12.63 -8.07
CA HIS A 359 21.95 13.90 -7.69
C HIS A 359 23.02 13.73 -6.60
N LEU A 360 22.90 12.71 -5.75
CA LEU A 360 23.83 12.46 -4.66
C LEU A 360 25.11 11.71 -5.11
N ASP A 361 25.15 11.19 -6.35
CA ASP A 361 26.36 10.60 -6.96
C ASP A 361 27.26 11.66 -7.61
N ASP A 362 26.76 12.90 -7.79
CA ASP A 362 27.48 13.95 -8.52
C ASP A 362 28.50 14.68 -7.64
N HIS A 363 29.73 14.15 -7.61
CA HIS A 363 30.85 14.77 -6.90
C HIS A 363 31.26 16.17 -7.41
N SER A 364 30.74 16.62 -8.56
CA SER A 364 30.98 17.99 -9.04
C SER A 364 30.13 19.04 -8.31
N CYS A 365 29.04 18.61 -7.67
CA CYS A 365 28.13 19.46 -6.92
C CYS A 365 28.63 19.65 -5.48
N LYS A 366 28.93 20.89 -5.08
CA LYS A 366 29.36 21.19 -3.70
C LYS A 366 28.25 21.07 -2.66
N THR A 367 27.00 21.25 -3.10
CA THR A 367 25.82 21.29 -2.24
C THR A 367 24.66 20.61 -2.94
N HIS A 368 24.10 19.58 -2.33
CA HIS A 368 23.04 18.79 -2.96
C HIS A 368 21.64 19.35 -2.62
N SER A 369 20.73 19.30 -3.61
CA SER A 369 19.35 19.74 -3.49
C SER A 369 18.49 18.59 -2.97
N PHE A 370 17.90 18.76 -1.79
CA PHE A 370 16.99 17.76 -1.22
C PHE A 370 15.74 17.54 -2.08
N PRO A 371 15.03 18.58 -2.58
CA PRO A 371 13.87 18.38 -3.47
C PRO A 371 14.20 17.56 -4.73
N LEU A 372 15.38 17.75 -5.32
CA LEU A 372 15.82 16.98 -6.48
C LEU A 372 16.10 15.52 -6.11
N ALA A 373 16.86 15.27 -5.04
CA ALA A 373 17.14 13.92 -4.56
C ALA A 373 15.83 13.17 -4.20
N ALA A 374 14.90 13.85 -3.53
CA ALA A 374 13.59 13.31 -3.19
C ALA A 374 12.77 12.92 -4.44
N MET A 375 12.75 13.78 -5.46
CA MET A 375 12.04 13.49 -6.71
C MET A 375 12.68 12.32 -7.48
N GLN A 376 14.01 12.26 -7.57
CA GLN A 376 14.71 11.15 -8.22
C GLN A 376 14.47 9.83 -7.50
N PHE A 377 14.52 9.82 -6.16
CA PHE A 377 14.17 8.64 -5.37
C PHE A 377 12.70 8.24 -5.54
N THR A 378 11.80 9.22 -5.60
CA THR A 378 10.37 8.98 -5.91
C THR A 378 10.22 8.33 -7.28
N LEU A 379 10.91 8.82 -8.32
CA LEU A 379 10.85 8.23 -9.65
C LEU A 379 11.45 6.83 -9.72
N ARG A 380 12.52 6.56 -8.94
CA ARG A 380 13.07 5.20 -8.79
C ARG A 380 11.97 4.24 -8.34
N HIS A 381 11.26 4.54 -7.26
CA HIS A 381 10.21 3.66 -6.74
C HIS A 381 8.90 3.72 -7.51
N PHE A 382 8.60 4.80 -8.21
CA PHE A 382 7.38 4.90 -9.01
C PHE A 382 7.50 4.16 -10.34
N VAL A 383 8.53 4.45 -11.13
CA VAL A 383 8.71 3.86 -12.47
C VAL A 383 9.13 2.41 -12.38
N ARG A 384 9.92 2.05 -11.36
CA ARG A 384 10.38 0.68 -11.12
C ARG A 384 9.60 0.02 -9.98
N CYS A 385 8.37 0.47 -9.72
CA CYS A 385 7.54 -0.02 -8.60
C CYS A 385 7.34 -1.53 -8.57
N THR A 386 7.45 -2.20 -9.71
CA THR A 386 7.29 -3.65 -9.82
C THR A 386 8.55 -4.44 -9.48
N GLU A 387 9.70 -3.75 -9.33
CA GLU A 387 10.93 -4.32 -8.80
C GLU A 387 10.98 -4.30 -7.27
N PHE A 388 10.03 -3.64 -6.58
CA PHE A 388 10.06 -3.48 -5.13
C PHE A 388 8.77 -4.04 -4.48
N CYS A 389 8.91 -4.57 -3.27
CA CYS A 389 7.76 -4.90 -2.44
C CYS A 389 7.05 -3.60 -2.02
N LEU A 390 5.73 -3.49 -2.18
CA LEU A 390 4.99 -2.28 -1.76
C LEU A 390 4.98 -2.00 -0.25
N VAL A 391 5.29 -3.00 0.57
CA VAL A 391 5.25 -2.89 2.02
C VAL A 391 6.64 -2.65 2.61
N CYS A 392 7.56 -3.59 2.41
CA CYS A 392 8.92 -3.41 2.91
C CYS A 392 9.82 -2.61 1.97
N HIS A 393 9.46 -2.38 0.70
CA HIS A 393 10.33 -1.73 -0.31
C HIS A 393 11.62 -2.49 -0.65
N LYS A 394 11.75 -3.74 -0.18
CA LYS A 394 12.85 -4.63 -0.59
C LYS A 394 12.73 -4.95 -2.08
N LYS A 395 13.86 -4.93 -2.78
CA LYS A 395 13.94 -5.34 -4.19
C LYS A 395 13.57 -6.81 -4.34
N LEU A 396 12.68 -7.10 -5.29
CA LEU A 396 12.20 -8.42 -5.65
C LEU A 396 13.14 -9.03 -6.69
N SER A 397 13.46 -10.31 -6.55
CA SER A 397 14.29 -11.05 -7.51
C SER A 397 13.46 -11.47 -8.73
N THR A 398 13.01 -10.53 -9.54
CA THR A 398 12.24 -10.83 -10.76
C THR A 398 12.99 -10.34 -12.00
N THR A 399 13.33 -11.26 -12.91
CA THR A 399 14.02 -10.95 -14.18
C THR A 399 13.08 -10.40 -15.27
N VAL A 400 11.78 -10.30 -15.01
CA VAL A 400 10.78 -9.73 -15.93
C VAL A 400 10.19 -8.48 -15.32
N GLU A 401 10.15 -7.42 -16.14
CA GLU A 401 9.44 -6.18 -15.82
C GLU A 401 7.97 -6.49 -15.68
N ALA A 402 7.48 -6.49 -14.46
CA ALA A 402 6.10 -6.83 -14.20
C ALA A 402 5.16 -5.63 -14.39
N LEU A 403 3.88 -5.90 -14.66
CA LEU A 403 2.89 -4.84 -14.93
C LEU A 403 2.18 -4.31 -13.69
N LYS A 404 2.09 -5.08 -12.60
CA LYS A 404 1.54 -4.61 -11.32
C LYS A 404 2.62 -4.70 -10.25
N PRO A 405 2.64 -3.84 -9.21
CA PRO A 405 3.52 -4.04 -8.07
C PRO A 405 3.04 -5.19 -7.21
N TYR A 406 3.94 -5.74 -6.41
CA TYR A 406 3.66 -6.89 -5.56
C TYR A 406 4.13 -6.68 -4.14
N VAL A 407 3.78 -7.65 -3.31
CA VAL A 407 4.31 -7.84 -1.98
C VAL A 407 5.23 -9.06 -2.00
N CYS A 408 6.32 -9.01 -1.25
CA CYS A 408 7.15 -10.19 -1.03
C CYS A 408 6.37 -11.29 -0.29
N ASN A 409 6.93 -12.50 -0.24
CA ASN A 409 6.30 -13.64 0.43
C ASN A 409 6.37 -13.58 1.96
N GLU A 410 6.93 -12.50 2.55
CA GLU A 410 7.06 -12.42 4.00
C GLU A 410 5.69 -12.30 4.67
N PRO A 411 5.40 -13.13 5.70
CA PRO A 411 4.09 -13.15 6.35
C PRO A 411 3.64 -11.78 6.86
N LEU A 412 4.56 -11.00 7.44
CA LEU A 412 4.27 -9.64 7.93
C LEU A 412 3.91 -8.69 6.78
N CYS A 413 4.64 -8.76 5.66
CA CYS A 413 4.34 -7.91 4.51
C CYS A 413 2.97 -8.28 3.90
N LEU A 414 2.67 -9.57 3.82
CA LEU A 414 1.36 -10.05 3.38
C LEU A 414 0.26 -9.58 4.35
N TYR A 415 0.44 -9.73 5.65
CA TYR A 415 -0.49 -9.24 6.68
C TYR A 415 -0.72 -7.73 6.56
N GLN A 416 0.35 -6.94 6.51
CA GLN A 416 0.27 -5.48 6.40
C GLN A 416 -0.42 -5.06 5.10
N TYR A 417 -0.15 -5.74 3.98
CA TYR A 417 -0.88 -5.51 2.74
C TYR A 417 -2.39 -5.75 2.90
N MET A 418 -2.78 -6.89 3.50
CA MET A 418 -4.18 -7.30 3.64
C MET A 418 -4.94 -6.46 4.68
N THR A 419 -4.36 -6.27 5.85
CA THR A 419 -5.00 -5.64 7.01
C THR A 419 -4.91 -4.12 6.96
N LEU A 420 -3.74 -3.57 6.60
CA LEU A 420 -3.50 -2.12 6.63
C LEU A 420 -3.77 -1.45 5.27
N GLY A 421 -4.12 -2.22 4.24
CA GLY A 421 -4.44 -1.70 2.91
C GLY A 421 -3.25 -1.04 2.23
N PHE A 422 -2.06 -1.63 2.35
CA PHE A 422 -0.84 -1.18 1.68
C PHE A 422 -0.73 -1.84 0.30
N GLY A 423 -1.52 -1.42 -0.67
CA GLY A 423 -1.54 -2.02 -2.01
C GLY A 423 -2.28 -1.16 -3.03
N PRO A 424 -2.30 -1.54 -4.33
CA PRO A 424 -3.29 -0.99 -5.24
C PRO A 424 -4.67 -1.11 -4.59
N SER A 425 -5.35 0.02 -4.45
CA SER A 425 -6.63 0.10 -3.74
C SER A 425 -7.59 -0.95 -4.32
N ILE A 426 -8.05 -1.89 -3.49
CA ILE A 426 -9.06 -2.88 -3.91
C ILE A 426 -10.34 -2.17 -4.37
N GLU A 427 -10.64 -1.01 -3.79
CA GLU A 427 -11.72 -0.13 -4.20
C GLU A 427 -11.51 0.35 -5.64
N HIS A 428 -10.29 0.71 -6.01
CA HIS A 428 -9.94 1.07 -7.39
C HIS A 428 -10.13 -0.11 -8.35
N GLU A 429 -9.76 -1.34 -7.98
CA GLU A 429 -10.01 -2.54 -8.80
C GLU A 429 -11.51 -2.82 -8.96
N ILE A 430 -12.30 -2.70 -7.89
CA ILE A 430 -13.76 -2.86 -7.93
C ILE A 430 -14.43 -1.82 -8.83
N MET A 431 -14.01 -0.55 -8.76
CA MET A 431 -14.60 0.52 -9.57
C MET A 431 -14.32 0.34 -11.07
N HIS A 432 -13.15 -0.17 -11.44
CA HIS A 432 -12.67 -0.13 -12.84
C HIS A 432 -12.51 -1.50 -13.52
N GLN A 433 -12.53 -2.61 -12.77
CA GLN A 433 -12.40 -3.98 -13.26
C GLN A 433 -13.39 -4.91 -12.56
N ASP A 434 -14.65 -4.48 -12.46
CA ASP A 434 -15.74 -5.20 -11.79
C ASP A 434 -15.89 -6.66 -12.27
N LYS A 435 -15.84 -6.91 -13.57
CA LYS A 435 -15.91 -8.29 -14.11
C LYS A 435 -14.70 -9.15 -13.74
N VAL A 436 -13.51 -8.57 -13.61
CA VAL A 436 -12.31 -9.31 -13.16
C VAL A 436 -12.44 -9.65 -11.68
N VAL A 437 -12.89 -8.70 -10.85
CA VAL A 437 -13.16 -8.95 -9.43
C VAL A 437 -14.20 -10.05 -9.26
N ASP A 438 -15.30 -10.00 -10.01
CA ASP A 438 -16.36 -11.02 -9.97
C ASP A 438 -15.83 -12.40 -10.36
N LEU A 439 -15.01 -12.46 -11.41
CA LEU A 439 -14.33 -13.68 -11.85
C LEU A 439 -13.48 -14.31 -10.74
N LEU A 440 -12.65 -13.50 -10.06
CA LEU A 440 -11.76 -13.96 -8.99
C LEU A 440 -12.55 -14.46 -7.77
N LEU A 441 -13.60 -13.74 -7.37
CA LEU A 441 -14.48 -14.14 -6.26
C LEU A 441 -15.25 -15.42 -6.60
N SER A 442 -15.80 -15.51 -7.81
CA SER A 442 -16.52 -16.70 -8.29
C SER A 442 -15.64 -17.94 -8.31
N PHE A 443 -14.40 -17.83 -8.77
CA PHE A 443 -13.45 -18.96 -8.73
C PHE A 443 -13.05 -19.34 -7.30
N CYS A 444 -12.81 -18.36 -6.42
CA CYS A 444 -12.51 -18.62 -5.01
C CYS A 444 -13.67 -19.34 -4.32
N TYR A 445 -14.89 -18.85 -4.52
CA TYR A 445 -16.11 -19.45 -4.00
C TYR A 445 -16.25 -20.89 -4.50
N SER A 446 -16.20 -21.13 -5.80
CA SER A 446 -16.31 -22.48 -6.37
C SER A 446 -15.22 -23.42 -5.85
N SER A 447 -13.98 -22.94 -5.72
CA SER A 447 -12.87 -23.70 -5.15
C SER A 447 -13.09 -24.05 -3.68
N ALA A 448 -13.66 -23.15 -2.88
CA ALA A 448 -14.01 -23.41 -1.49
C ALA A 448 -15.17 -24.43 -1.39
N SER A 449 -16.28 -24.17 -2.09
CA SER A 449 -17.50 -24.99 -2.08
C SER A 449 -17.34 -26.39 -2.65
N LEU A 450 -16.29 -26.66 -3.41
CA LEU A 450 -16.00 -27.99 -3.96
C LEU A 450 -14.74 -28.62 -3.35
N GLY A 451 -14.24 -28.08 -2.25
CA GLY A 451 -13.16 -28.70 -1.46
C GLY A 451 -11.76 -28.61 -2.10
N ARG A 452 -11.56 -27.69 -3.06
CA ARG A 452 -10.29 -27.55 -3.82
C ARG A 452 -9.42 -26.40 -3.36
N LEU A 453 -9.93 -25.51 -2.50
CA LEU A 453 -9.15 -24.43 -1.91
C LEU A 453 -8.07 -25.02 -0.99
N LYS A 454 -6.81 -24.67 -1.23
CA LYS A 454 -5.64 -25.19 -0.47
C LYS A 454 -4.91 -24.12 0.33
N THR A 455 -5.00 -22.87 -0.10
CA THR A 455 -4.36 -21.72 0.53
C THR A 455 -5.41 -20.91 1.26
N PHE A 456 -5.09 -20.41 2.44
CA PHE A 456 -6.02 -19.66 3.30
C PHE A 456 -5.39 -18.36 3.79
N PRO A 457 -6.21 -17.35 4.15
CA PRO A 457 -5.75 -16.10 4.77
C PRO A 457 -5.37 -16.30 6.25
N THR A 458 -4.35 -17.11 6.51
CA THR A 458 -3.86 -17.37 7.88
C THR A 458 -3.01 -16.21 8.38
N GLY A 459 -3.07 -15.94 9.69
CA GLY A 459 -2.32 -14.86 10.34
C GLY A 459 -2.97 -13.48 10.20
N LEU A 460 -4.25 -13.42 9.80
CA LEU A 460 -5.04 -12.18 9.74
C LEU A 460 -5.90 -11.96 11.00
N SER A 461 -5.85 -12.84 11.99
CA SER A 461 -6.64 -12.79 13.23
C SER A 461 -8.14 -12.55 12.98
N LEU A 462 -8.71 -13.31 12.03
CA LEU A 462 -10.12 -13.14 11.64
C LEU A 462 -11.02 -13.82 12.66
N SER A 463 -11.90 -13.05 13.29
CA SER A 463 -12.96 -13.59 14.15
C SER A 463 -14.22 -13.86 13.34
N LEU A 464 -14.81 -15.03 13.53
CA LEU A 464 -16.01 -15.49 12.81
C LEU A 464 -16.94 -16.29 13.73
N PRO A 465 -18.23 -16.44 13.36
CA PRO A 465 -19.17 -17.25 14.12
C PRO A 465 -18.97 -18.74 13.82
N ARG A 466 -19.02 -19.58 14.84
CA ARG A 466 -18.76 -21.03 14.69
C ARG A 466 -19.75 -21.71 13.74
N SER A 467 -20.96 -21.16 13.62
CA SER A 467 -22.01 -21.59 12.70
C SER A 467 -21.60 -21.63 11.22
N ILE A 468 -20.69 -20.76 10.79
CA ILE A 468 -20.24 -20.72 9.38
C ILE A 468 -19.00 -21.58 9.13
N ALA A 469 -18.36 -22.12 10.16
CA ALA A 469 -17.15 -22.94 10.08
C ALA A 469 -17.47 -24.44 9.86
N LEU A 470 -18.55 -24.78 9.15
CA LEU A 470 -18.94 -26.17 8.92
C LEU A 470 -18.26 -26.77 7.67
N PRO A 471 -17.79 -28.03 7.71
CA PRO A 471 -17.24 -28.70 6.54
C PRO A 471 -18.26 -28.76 5.39
N VAL A 472 -17.81 -28.37 4.20
CA VAL A 472 -18.59 -28.29 2.95
C VAL A 472 -19.40 -29.56 2.62
N LYS A 473 -18.89 -30.76 2.97
CA LYS A 473 -19.57 -32.05 2.75
C LYS A 473 -20.85 -32.21 3.58
N GLU A 474 -20.93 -31.57 4.74
CA GLU A 474 -22.12 -31.57 5.58
C GLU A 474 -23.18 -30.59 5.05
N GLN A 475 -22.76 -29.51 4.39
CA GLN A 475 -23.64 -28.48 3.81
C GLN A 475 -24.40 -28.97 2.57
N VAL A 476 -23.74 -29.73 1.66
CA VAL A 476 -24.41 -30.33 0.48
C VAL A 476 -25.48 -31.34 0.89
N ARG A 477 -25.29 -32.02 2.03
CA ARG A 477 -26.26 -32.98 2.59
C ARG A 477 -27.52 -32.31 3.14
N HIS A 478 -27.40 -31.08 3.64
CA HIS A 478 -28.53 -30.26 4.12
C HIS A 478 -29.37 -29.68 2.98
N LEU A 479 -28.73 -29.31 1.86
CA LEU A 479 -29.42 -28.71 0.71
C LEU A 479 -30.20 -29.71 -0.16
N TYR A 480 -29.77 -30.98 -0.18
CA TYR A 480 -30.42 -32.05 -0.92
C TYR A 480 -30.73 -33.20 0.03
N GLY A 481 -31.89 -33.12 0.70
CA GLY A 481 -32.41 -34.13 1.63
C GLY A 481 -32.43 -35.55 1.05
N THR A 482 -31.28 -36.21 1.06
CA THR A 482 -31.14 -37.61 0.72
C THR A 482 -31.50 -38.38 1.98
N ILE A 483 -32.50 -39.27 1.84
CA ILE A 483 -33.10 -40.09 2.89
C ILE A 483 -32.03 -41.04 3.47
N ALA A 484 -31.23 -40.53 4.38
CA ALA A 484 -30.56 -41.27 5.43
C ALA A 484 -30.82 -40.46 6.69
N GLN A 485 -31.22 -41.14 7.76
CA GLN A 485 -31.70 -40.59 9.03
C GLN A 485 -31.08 -39.22 9.38
N PRO A 486 -31.88 -38.24 9.83
CA PRO A 486 -31.32 -36.97 10.29
C PRO A 486 -30.22 -37.30 11.32
N PRO A 487 -28.98 -36.84 11.14
CA PRO A 487 -28.02 -36.95 12.23
C PRO A 487 -28.68 -36.28 13.43
N GLU A 488 -28.73 -36.96 14.58
CA GLU A 488 -29.16 -36.32 15.82
C GLU A 488 -28.44 -34.97 15.90
N PRO A 489 -29.13 -33.87 16.28
CA PRO A 489 -28.47 -32.58 16.44
C PRO A 489 -27.33 -32.79 17.43
N SER A 490 -26.09 -32.81 16.92
CA SER A 490 -24.95 -33.05 17.78
C SER A 490 -24.93 -31.91 18.79
N LEU A 491 -24.91 -32.24 20.09
CA LEU A 491 -24.88 -31.27 21.19
C LEU A 491 -23.78 -30.20 21.01
N SER A 492 -22.74 -30.51 20.24
CA SER A 492 -21.68 -29.58 19.80
C SER A 492 -22.12 -28.40 18.91
N ARG A 493 -23.26 -28.46 18.21
CA ARG A 493 -23.74 -27.35 17.34
C ARG A 493 -24.35 -26.18 18.12
N LEU A 494 -24.78 -26.42 19.37
CA LEU A 494 -25.43 -25.43 20.23
C LEU A 494 -24.50 -24.88 21.31
N GLU A 495 -23.31 -25.47 21.49
CA GLU A 495 -22.32 -25.01 22.47
C GLU A 495 -21.86 -23.58 22.17
N GLY A 496 -22.13 -22.66 23.11
CA GLY A 496 -21.70 -21.26 23.06
C GLY A 496 -22.67 -20.30 22.35
N ARG A 497 -23.80 -20.78 21.81
CA ARG A 497 -24.82 -19.92 21.19
C ARG A 497 -25.80 -19.36 22.23
N LEU A 498 -26.23 -18.12 22.03
CA LEU A 498 -27.21 -17.46 22.88
C LEU A 498 -28.62 -17.68 22.32
N GLN A 499 -29.55 -18.10 23.16
CA GLN A 499 -30.96 -18.16 22.78
C GLN A 499 -31.62 -16.80 23.06
N ALA A 500 -32.36 -16.28 22.08
CA ALA A 500 -33.07 -15.02 22.20
C ALA A 500 -34.37 -15.06 21.40
N ARG A 501 -35.19 -14.01 21.53
CA ARG A 501 -36.33 -13.74 20.68
C ARG A 501 -35.95 -12.66 19.67
N PHE A 502 -36.30 -12.85 18.41
CA PHE A 502 -35.99 -11.92 17.32
C PHE A 502 -37.26 -11.46 16.61
N ASP A 503 -37.39 -10.15 16.39
CA ASP A 503 -38.42 -9.54 15.56
C ASP A 503 -37.78 -9.03 14.25
N MET A 504 -38.00 -9.76 13.15
CA MET A 504 -37.45 -9.42 11.83
C MET A 504 -37.95 -8.08 11.28
N THR A 505 -39.15 -7.64 11.65
CA THR A 505 -39.73 -6.39 11.14
C THR A 505 -39.15 -5.20 11.87
N LYS A 506 -38.92 -5.33 13.18
CA LYS A 506 -38.31 -4.28 14.00
C LYS A 506 -36.79 -4.32 14.04
N LEU A 507 -36.18 -5.43 13.60
CA LEU A 507 -34.75 -5.69 13.71
C LEU A 507 -34.27 -5.63 15.17
N GLU A 508 -35.10 -6.15 16.09
CA GLU A 508 -34.88 -6.15 17.54
C GLU A 508 -34.67 -7.56 18.07
N ILE A 509 -33.68 -7.71 18.95
CA ILE A 509 -33.37 -8.91 19.71
C ILE A 509 -33.74 -8.68 21.17
N LEU A 510 -34.42 -9.65 21.79
CA LEU A 510 -34.77 -9.64 23.20
C LEU A 510 -34.25 -10.91 23.88
N PHE A 511 -33.46 -10.74 24.94
CA PHE A 511 -33.03 -11.85 25.79
C PHE A 511 -34.02 -12.01 26.96
N ASP A 512 -34.46 -13.24 27.22
CA ASP A 512 -35.49 -13.51 28.23
C ASP A 512 -34.97 -13.40 29.69
N ASP A 513 -33.66 -13.23 29.89
CA ASP A 513 -33.04 -13.14 31.21
C ASP A 513 -33.11 -11.70 31.75
N THR A 514 -34.07 -11.46 32.64
CA THR A 514 -34.52 -10.12 33.07
C THR A 514 -33.59 -9.37 34.03
N ASN A 515 -32.52 -10.01 34.53
CA ASN A 515 -31.63 -9.46 35.56
C ASN A 515 -30.20 -9.15 35.07
N SER A 516 -29.92 -9.32 33.78
CA SER A 516 -28.58 -9.24 33.20
C SER A 516 -28.53 -8.16 32.11
N ASN A 517 -27.45 -7.37 32.05
CA ASN A 517 -27.16 -6.49 30.92
C ASN A 517 -27.12 -7.31 29.60
N CYS A 518 -27.47 -6.67 28.47
CA CYS A 518 -27.40 -7.31 27.15
C CYS A 518 -26.04 -8.01 26.95
N PRO A 519 -26.02 -9.29 26.54
CA PRO A 519 -24.77 -10.03 26.34
C PRO A 519 -24.01 -9.59 25.08
N LEU A 520 -24.58 -8.70 24.27
CA LEU A 520 -23.99 -8.14 23.06
C LEU A 520 -23.58 -6.70 23.30
N ARG A 521 -22.61 -6.18 22.53
CA ARG A 521 -22.19 -4.78 22.58
C ARG A 521 -22.44 -4.09 21.25
N LYS A 522 -22.67 -2.77 21.29
CA LYS A 522 -22.71 -1.94 20.10
C LYS A 522 -21.46 -2.16 19.25
N GLY A 523 -21.67 -2.44 17.96
CA GLY A 523 -20.62 -2.69 16.99
C GLY A 523 -20.27 -4.16 16.78
N ASP A 524 -20.73 -5.07 17.66
CA ASP A 524 -20.51 -6.51 17.51
C ASP A 524 -21.18 -7.04 16.24
N TRP A 525 -20.49 -7.95 15.54
CA TRP A 525 -21.09 -8.75 14.49
C TRP A 525 -21.60 -10.08 15.05
N ILE A 526 -22.80 -10.47 14.63
CA ILE A 526 -23.45 -11.72 15.03
C ILE A 526 -24.04 -12.47 13.84
N ALA A 527 -24.19 -13.78 13.99
CA ALA A 527 -25.00 -14.61 13.12
C ALA A 527 -26.27 -15.04 13.86
N ILE A 528 -27.41 -15.00 13.19
CA ILE A 528 -28.74 -15.32 13.72
C ILE A 528 -29.29 -16.51 12.93
N GLU A 529 -29.61 -17.60 13.62
CA GLU A 529 -30.26 -18.78 13.05
C GLU A 529 -31.68 -18.91 13.60
N LEU A 530 -32.65 -19.09 12.70
CA LEU A 530 -34.06 -19.30 13.05
C LEU A 530 -34.41 -20.80 12.94
N PRO A 531 -34.73 -21.49 14.05
CA PRO A 531 -34.97 -22.94 14.07
C PRO A 531 -36.36 -23.35 13.56
N ASP A 532 -37.34 -22.43 13.51
CA ASP A 532 -38.74 -22.73 13.19
C ASP A 532 -39.04 -22.89 11.68
N GLU A 533 -38.04 -22.72 10.80
CA GLU A 533 -38.18 -22.80 9.34
C GLU A 533 -37.31 -23.95 8.75
N PRO A 534 -37.88 -24.91 7.99
CA PRO A 534 -37.11 -25.99 7.38
C PRO A 534 -36.13 -25.44 6.33
N GLY A 535 -34.82 -25.61 6.58
CA GLY A 535 -33.74 -25.05 5.74
C GLY A 535 -33.02 -23.84 6.35
N SER A 536 -33.27 -23.51 7.62
CA SER A 536 -32.52 -22.62 8.53
C SER A 536 -31.75 -21.47 7.84
N PRO A 537 -32.43 -20.39 7.42
CA PRO A 537 -31.72 -19.21 6.93
C PRO A 537 -30.91 -18.60 8.08
N SER A 538 -29.57 -18.59 7.95
CA SER A 538 -28.67 -17.87 8.84
C SER A 538 -28.46 -16.46 8.31
N PHE A 539 -28.79 -15.44 9.12
CA PHE A 539 -28.57 -14.03 8.79
C PHE A 539 -27.37 -13.50 9.56
N HIS A 540 -26.72 -12.48 9.02
CA HIS A 540 -25.63 -11.79 9.69
C HIS A 540 -25.96 -10.31 9.82
N CYS A 541 -25.64 -9.72 10.95
CA CYS A 541 -25.85 -8.29 11.16
C CYS A 541 -24.89 -7.73 12.20
N ARG A 542 -24.79 -6.40 12.22
CA ARG A 542 -24.04 -5.65 13.21
C ARG A 542 -24.99 -5.05 14.24
N ILE A 543 -24.63 -5.10 15.51
CA ILE A 543 -25.41 -4.49 16.59
C ILE A 543 -25.26 -2.97 16.55
N GLN A 544 -26.39 -2.26 16.46
CA GLN A 544 -26.42 -0.80 16.40
C GLN A 544 -26.47 -0.16 17.78
N ASP A 545 -27.30 -0.71 18.67
CA ASP A 545 -27.47 -0.23 20.02
C ASP A 545 -27.96 -1.34 20.97
N THR A 546 -27.82 -1.11 22.27
CA THR A 546 -28.21 -2.06 23.32
C THR A 546 -28.92 -1.30 24.43
N LEU A 547 -30.13 -1.74 24.80
CA LEU A 547 -30.93 -1.11 25.85
C LEU A 547 -31.48 -2.16 26.81
N GLY A 548 -30.90 -2.26 28.02
CA GLY A 548 -31.29 -3.28 28.99
C GLY A 548 -31.06 -4.70 28.44
N PRO A 549 -32.07 -5.58 28.44
CA PRO A 549 -31.96 -6.93 27.87
C PRO A 549 -32.24 -6.98 26.35
N SER A 550 -32.41 -5.84 25.66
CA SER A 550 -32.64 -5.80 24.22
C SER A 550 -31.46 -5.22 23.43
N ALA A 551 -31.37 -5.61 22.17
CA ALA A 551 -30.41 -5.07 21.20
C ALA A 551 -31.10 -4.74 19.88
N THR A 552 -30.73 -3.62 19.27
CA THR A 552 -31.15 -3.26 17.91
C THR A 552 -30.07 -3.67 16.92
N THR A 553 -30.50 -4.21 15.79
CA THR A 553 -29.61 -4.71 14.74
C THR A 553 -29.64 -3.81 13.52
N GLY A 554 -28.50 -3.75 12.82
CA GLY A 554 -28.43 -3.14 11.50
C GLY A 554 -29.11 -4.01 10.42
N PRO A 555 -28.97 -3.63 9.14
CA PRO A 555 -29.53 -4.39 8.03
C PRO A 555 -29.07 -5.85 8.05
N LEU A 556 -30.01 -6.78 7.81
CA LEU A 556 -29.69 -8.20 7.70
C LEU A 556 -28.95 -8.48 6.39
N VAL A 557 -27.85 -9.21 6.50
CA VAL A 557 -27.00 -9.64 5.39
C VAL A 557 -27.11 -11.17 5.23
N GLY A 558 -27.40 -11.64 4.02
CA GLY A 558 -27.59 -13.06 3.71
C GLY A 558 -28.74 -13.31 2.73
N GLN A 559 -29.07 -14.58 2.46
CA GLN A 559 -30.22 -14.93 1.62
C GLN A 559 -31.54 -14.64 2.37
N VAL A 560 -32.16 -13.51 2.03
CA VAL A 560 -33.46 -13.08 2.57
C VAL A 560 -34.58 -13.58 1.68
N THR A 561 -35.45 -14.44 2.22
CA THR A 561 -36.89 -14.43 1.91
C THR A 561 -37.65 -14.93 3.13
N PRO A 562 -38.41 -14.06 3.80
CA PRO A 562 -39.85 -14.32 3.82
C PRO A 562 -40.70 -13.06 3.65
N ASP A 563 -41.72 -13.15 2.80
CA ASP A 563 -42.82 -12.20 2.61
C ASP A 563 -43.80 -12.18 3.81
N SER A 564 -43.31 -12.13 5.06
CA SER A 564 -44.19 -12.03 6.22
C SER A 564 -44.39 -10.58 6.62
N LYS A 565 -45.53 -9.99 6.25
CA LYS A 565 -45.93 -8.61 6.58
C LYS A 565 -46.39 -8.42 8.03
N THR A 566 -46.19 -9.40 8.92
CA THR A 566 -46.61 -9.34 10.32
C THR A 566 -45.41 -9.52 11.26
N ALA A 567 -45.20 -8.54 12.14
CA ALA A 567 -44.20 -8.61 13.21
C ALA A 567 -44.56 -9.76 14.16
N LYS A 568 -43.77 -10.84 14.10
CA LYS A 568 -43.90 -12.01 14.98
C LYS A 568 -42.55 -12.28 15.59
N TRP A 569 -42.47 -12.18 16.92
CA TRP A 569 -41.31 -12.65 17.67
C TRP A 569 -41.12 -14.14 17.43
N CYS A 570 -39.94 -14.52 16.94
CA CYS A 570 -39.53 -15.90 16.74
C CYS A 570 -38.36 -16.25 17.66
N THR A 571 -38.22 -17.52 18.00
CA THR A 571 -37.03 -18.00 18.71
C THR A 571 -35.84 -17.90 17.76
N ALA A 572 -34.70 -17.44 18.24
CA ALA A 572 -33.48 -17.30 17.46
C ALA A 572 -32.26 -17.78 18.26
N PHE A 573 -31.31 -18.38 17.56
CA PHE A 573 -29.99 -18.73 18.10
C PHE A 573 -28.96 -17.75 17.55
N ILE A 574 -28.25 -17.08 18.46
CA ILE A 574 -27.27 -16.05 18.15
C ILE A 574 -25.87 -16.61 18.38
N ASP A 575 -25.01 -16.45 17.38
CA ASP A 575 -23.61 -16.83 17.41
C ASP A 575 -22.71 -15.60 17.21
N LYS A 576 -21.69 -15.45 18.04
CA LYS A 576 -20.81 -14.27 18.06
C LYS A 576 -19.62 -14.48 17.13
N TYR A 577 -19.09 -13.38 16.59
CA TYR A 577 -17.82 -13.41 15.85
C TYR A 577 -16.63 -13.50 16.81
N ASN A 578 -16.42 -14.67 17.42
CA ASN A 578 -15.38 -14.88 18.44
C ASN A 578 -14.47 -16.09 18.18
N THR A 579 -14.75 -16.88 17.14
CA THR A 579 -13.90 -18.01 16.76
C THR A 579 -12.78 -17.51 15.86
N ASN A 580 -11.52 -17.76 16.24
CA ASN A 580 -10.38 -17.38 15.41
C ASN A 580 -10.26 -18.32 14.21
N PHE A 581 -10.17 -17.76 13.01
CA PHE A 581 -10.01 -18.49 11.77
C PHE A 581 -8.76 -19.38 11.75
N ASP A 582 -7.68 -18.96 12.41
CA ASP A 582 -6.40 -19.68 12.36
C ASP A 582 -6.47 -21.03 13.08
N ASP A 583 -7.33 -21.14 14.11
CA ASP A 583 -7.52 -22.34 14.93
C ASP A 583 -8.36 -23.42 14.22
N LEU A 584 -9.00 -23.08 13.09
CA LEU A 584 -9.85 -23.99 12.33
C LEU A 584 -9.03 -24.99 11.49
N GLN A 585 -9.58 -26.19 11.31
CA GLN A 585 -9.04 -27.17 10.36
C GLN A 585 -9.30 -26.73 8.92
N ASP A 586 -8.48 -27.19 7.97
CA ASP A 586 -8.62 -26.88 6.54
C ASP A 586 -10.03 -27.13 5.98
N ALA A 587 -10.74 -28.15 6.47
CA ALA A 587 -12.11 -28.43 6.02
C ALA A 587 -13.10 -27.34 6.47
N GLU A 588 -12.94 -26.85 7.70
CA GLU A 588 -13.75 -25.79 8.32
C GLU A 588 -13.38 -24.42 7.73
N LYS A 589 -12.08 -24.16 7.50
CA LYS A 589 -11.58 -22.96 6.80
C LYS A 589 -12.22 -22.81 5.42
N ARG A 590 -12.40 -23.91 4.67
CA ARG A 590 -13.10 -23.89 3.37
C ARG A 590 -14.56 -23.46 3.49
N GLY A 591 -15.29 -24.03 4.46
CA GLY A 591 -16.67 -23.65 4.74
C GLY A 591 -16.80 -22.18 5.15
N ALA A 592 -15.90 -21.71 6.04
CA ALA A 592 -15.85 -20.32 6.47
C ALA A 592 -15.59 -19.37 5.29
N VAL A 593 -14.61 -19.65 4.42
CA VAL A 593 -14.33 -18.83 3.23
C VAL A 593 -15.54 -18.78 2.29
N GLN A 594 -16.17 -19.93 2.01
CA GLN A 594 -17.37 -19.99 1.18
C GLN A 594 -18.48 -19.09 1.73
N ASN A 595 -18.79 -19.24 3.02
CA ASN A 595 -19.88 -18.51 3.67
C ASN A 595 -19.59 -17.01 3.75
N LEU A 596 -18.37 -16.61 4.10
CA LEU A 596 -17.97 -15.19 4.10
C LEU A 596 -18.07 -14.55 2.71
N LEU A 597 -17.69 -15.28 1.66
CA LEU A 597 -17.88 -14.82 0.27
C LEU A 597 -19.36 -14.70 -0.09
N ALA A 598 -20.22 -15.62 0.36
CA ALA A 598 -21.67 -15.54 0.13
C ALA A 598 -22.32 -14.30 0.79
N LEU A 599 -21.74 -13.79 1.87
CA LEU A 599 -22.20 -12.57 2.55
C LEU A 599 -21.79 -11.27 1.84
N LEU A 600 -20.80 -11.31 0.94
CA LEU A 600 -20.37 -10.12 0.21
C LEU A 600 -21.49 -9.63 -0.73
N PRO A 601 -21.77 -8.32 -0.79
CA PRO A 601 -22.63 -7.76 -1.83
C PRO A 601 -22.04 -8.00 -3.22
N SER A 602 -22.86 -7.88 -4.27
CA SER A 602 -22.37 -8.00 -5.65
C SER A 602 -21.32 -6.94 -5.95
N VAL A 603 -20.44 -7.21 -6.92
CA VAL A 603 -19.37 -6.28 -7.29
C VAL A 603 -19.97 -4.97 -7.81
N ARG A 604 -21.08 -5.05 -8.56
CA ARG A 604 -21.84 -3.87 -8.97
C ARG A 604 -22.31 -3.02 -7.78
N LYS A 605 -22.85 -3.62 -6.71
CA LYS A 605 -23.26 -2.89 -5.51
C LYS A 605 -22.08 -2.25 -4.79
N MET A 606 -20.96 -2.96 -4.66
CA MET A 606 -19.72 -2.39 -4.08
C MET A 606 -19.22 -1.21 -4.89
N LYS A 607 -19.23 -1.31 -6.22
CA LYS A 607 -18.86 -0.23 -7.13
C LYS A 607 -19.78 0.99 -6.99
N THR A 608 -21.10 0.79 -6.96
CA THR A 608 -22.05 1.90 -6.75
C THR A 608 -21.79 2.59 -5.42
N TYR A 609 -21.66 1.85 -4.32
CA TYR A 609 -21.33 2.41 -3.01
C TYR A 609 -20.06 3.25 -3.06
N LEU A 610 -18.99 2.75 -3.66
CA LEU A 610 -17.71 3.45 -3.76
C LEU A 610 -17.77 4.74 -4.60
N LEU A 611 -18.58 4.75 -5.67
CA LEU A 611 -18.77 5.92 -6.51
C LEU A 611 -19.58 7.04 -5.82
N GLU A 612 -20.41 6.68 -4.85
CA GLU A 612 -21.18 7.65 -4.03
C GLU A 612 -20.35 8.29 -2.92
N GLN A 613 -19.18 7.74 -2.57
CA GLN A 613 -18.32 8.27 -1.51
C GLN A 613 -17.33 9.33 -2.03
N SER A 614 -17.12 10.40 -1.25
CA SER A 614 -16.10 11.42 -1.54
C SER A 614 -14.65 10.92 -1.36
N THR A 615 -14.48 9.84 -0.59
CA THR A 615 -13.24 9.08 -0.44
C THR A 615 -13.59 7.59 -0.49
N PRO A 616 -13.34 6.90 -1.61
CA PRO A 616 -13.68 5.48 -1.77
C PRO A 616 -12.97 4.63 -0.71
N ASP A 617 -13.75 3.96 0.15
CA ASP A 617 -13.25 3.12 1.23
C ASP A 617 -14.32 2.09 1.65
N LEU A 618 -14.12 0.82 1.33
CA LEU A 618 -15.08 -0.24 1.69
C LEU A 618 -15.12 -0.53 3.19
N SER A 619 -14.06 -0.19 3.94
CA SER A 619 -14.02 -0.44 5.39
C SER A 619 -15.05 0.38 6.17
N ARG A 620 -15.58 1.45 5.56
CA ARG A 620 -16.65 2.28 6.11
C ARG A 620 -18.04 1.67 5.92
N TRP A 621 -18.19 0.64 5.09
CA TRP A 621 -19.47 -0.05 4.89
C TRP A 621 -19.75 -1.10 5.96
N VAL A 622 -19.56 -0.68 7.21
CA VAL A 622 -19.52 -1.52 8.42
C VAL A 622 -20.84 -2.23 8.74
N ASP A 623 -21.96 -1.77 8.20
CA ASP A 623 -23.29 -2.34 8.42
C ASP A 623 -23.69 -3.36 7.34
N THR A 624 -22.83 -3.60 6.35
CA THR A 624 -23.10 -4.56 5.26
C THR A 624 -21.95 -5.54 5.05
N ILE A 625 -20.70 -5.12 5.24
CA ILE A 625 -19.54 -6.00 5.08
C ILE A 625 -18.85 -6.16 6.43
N SER A 626 -18.86 -7.39 6.96
CA SER A 626 -18.12 -7.70 8.19
C SER A 626 -16.60 -7.59 7.98
N PRO A 627 -15.81 -7.28 9.03
CA PRO A 627 -14.36 -7.22 8.92
C PRO A 627 -13.75 -8.52 8.36
N ALA A 628 -14.28 -9.68 8.78
CA ALA A 628 -13.86 -10.98 8.26
C ALA A 628 -14.14 -11.13 6.76
N ALA A 629 -15.35 -10.78 6.30
CA ALA A 629 -15.70 -10.85 4.88
C ALA A 629 -14.85 -9.88 4.03
N LEU A 630 -14.60 -8.66 4.53
CA LEU A 630 -13.71 -7.69 3.88
C LEU A 630 -12.27 -8.22 3.76
N ALA A 631 -11.77 -8.90 4.78
CA ALA A 631 -10.45 -9.51 4.75
C ALA A 631 -10.37 -10.66 3.72
N ILE A 632 -11.39 -11.52 3.62
CA ILE A 632 -11.46 -12.56 2.58
C ILE A 632 -11.51 -11.95 1.17
N LEU A 633 -12.29 -10.89 0.97
CA LEU A 633 -12.33 -10.13 -0.29
C LEU A 633 -10.92 -9.62 -0.65
N ARG A 634 -10.25 -8.93 0.28
CA ARG A 634 -8.89 -8.42 0.10
C ARG A 634 -7.92 -9.53 -0.25
N TRP A 635 -7.93 -10.61 0.51
CA TRP A 635 -7.07 -11.76 0.27
C TRP A 635 -7.29 -12.42 -1.09
N THR A 636 -8.54 -12.57 -1.51
CA THR A 636 -8.87 -13.18 -2.80
C THR A 636 -8.29 -12.39 -3.97
N LEU A 637 -8.38 -11.05 -3.93
CA LEU A 637 -7.86 -10.18 -4.98
C LEU A 637 -6.33 -10.08 -4.93
N ALA A 638 -5.79 -9.86 -3.74
CA ALA A 638 -4.36 -9.64 -3.51
C ALA A 638 -3.48 -10.88 -3.74
N SER A 639 -4.02 -12.07 -3.47
CA SER A 639 -3.28 -13.31 -3.69
C SER A 639 -3.10 -13.65 -5.18
N ASN A 640 -3.86 -13.01 -6.08
CA ASN A 640 -3.69 -13.18 -7.52
C ASN A 640 -2.60 -12.25 -8.08
N ARG A 641 -1.45 -12.82 -8.46
CA ARG A 641 -0.31 -12.09 -9.03
C ARG A 641 -0.39 -11.89 -10.55
N SER A 642 -1.33 -12.56 -11.21
CA SER A 642 -1.53 -12.42 -12.65
C SER A 642 -2.27 -11.13 -12.98
N CYS A 643 -1.82 -10.40 -14.00
CA CYS A 643 -2.51 -9.21 -14.50
C CYS A 643 -3.58 -9.63 -15.52
N ILE A 644 -4.79 -9.88 -15.03
CA ILE A 644 -5.95 -10.23 -15.85
C ILE A 644 -6.71 -8.96 -16.22
N VAL A 645 -7.08 -8.83 -17.49
CA VAL A 645 -7.93 -7.73 -17.97
C VAL A 645 -9.07 -8.28 -18.81
N GLU A 646 -10.23 -7.64 -18.74
CA GLU A 646 -11.30 -7.85 -19.70
C GLU A 646 -10.83 -7.42 -21.09
N VAL A 647 -11.25 -8.15 -22.11
CA VAL A 647 -10.82 -7.93 -23.49
C VAL A 647 -11.81 -7.03 -24.22
N ASP A 648 -11.32 -5.89 -24.71
CA ASP A 648 -12.05 -5.01 -25.62
C ASP A 648 -12.18 -5.64 -27.03
N HIS A 649 -13.15 -5.20 -27.82
CA HIS A 649 -13.41 -5.72 -29.18
C HIS A 649 -12.18 -5.78 -30.10
N ARG A 650 -11.22 -4.87 -29.95
CA ARG A 650 -10.00 -4.82 -30.79
C ARG A 650 -8.95 -5.88 -30.42
N GLN A 651 -9.00 -6.40 -29.20
CA GLN A 651 -8.04 -7.37 -28.65
C GLN A 651 -8.67 -8.76 -28.48
N ALA A 652 -9.90 -8.95 -28.93
CA ALA A 652 -10.65 -10.19 -28.82
C ALA A 652 -10.12 -11.26 -29.78
N VAL A 653 -10.14 -12.50 -29.30
CA VAL A 653 -9.90 -13.67 -30.13
C VAL A 653 -11.17 -13.96 -30.91
N HIS A 654 -11.04 -14.00 -32.24
CA HIS A 654 -12.15 -14.29 -33.13
C HIS A 654 -12.53 -15.77 -33.10
N GLY A 655 -13.81 -16.08 -33.29
CA GLY A 655 -14.33 -17.46 -33.30
C GLY A 655 -14.77 -17.99 -31.93
N MET A 656 -14.89 -17.09 -30.95
CA MET A 656 -15.29 -17.37 -29.56
C MET A 656 -16.37 -16.38 -29.08
N SER A 657 -17.39 -16.15 -29.89
CA SER A 657 -18.45 -15.15 -29.62
C SER A 657 -19.43 -15.56 -28.52
N GLY A 658 -19.52 -16.84 -28.16
CA GLY A 658 -20.34 -17.34 -27.05
C GLY A 658 -19.77 -17.09 -25.64
N TYR A 659 -18.68 -16.32 -25.52
CA TYR A 659 -17.88 -16.21 -24.30
C TYR A 659 -17.53 -14.77 -23.95
N VAL A 660 -17.51 -14.46 -22.65
CA VAL A 660 -16.78 -13.31 -22.13
C VAL A 660 -15.30 -13.65 -22.16
N GLN A 661 -14.49 -12.75 -22.73
CA GLN A 661 -13.06 -12.98 -22.93
C GLN A 661 -12.23 -12.18 -21.93
N PHE A 662 -11.34 -12.87 -21.23
CA PHE A 662 -10.31 -12.27 -20.40
C PHE A 662 -8.93 -12.59 -20.99
N ARG A 663 -8.00 -11.64 -20.91
CA ARG A 663 -6.58 -11.89 -21.25
C ARG A 663 -5.70 -11.73 -20.03
N PHE A 664 -4.66 -12.56 -20.00
CA PHE A 664 -3.54 -12.41 -19.09
C PHE A 664 -2.57 -11.45 -19.77
N ALA A 665 -2.67 -10.16 -19.44
CA ALA A 665 -1.70 -9.17 -19.88
C ALA A 665 -0.28 -9.55 -19.45
N MET A 666 -0.19 -10.21 -18.30
CA MET A 666 0.98 -10.90 -17.82
C MET A 666 0.55 -12.02 -16.86
N GLY A 667 1.21 -13.17 -16.91
CA GLY A 667 1.10 -14.15 -15.82
C GLY A 667 1.71 -13.64 -14.52
N ALA A 668 1.84 -14.51 -13.52
CA ALA A 668 2.71 -14.22 -12.38
C ALA A 668 4.14 -13.93 -12.92
N PRO A 669 4.82 -12.84 -12.51
CA PRO A 669 6.08 -12.41 -13.14
C PRO A 669 7.19 -13.45 -13.14
N ASP A 670 7.30 -14.22 -12.05
CA ASP A 670 8.26 -15.30 -11.90
C ASP A 670 8.02 -16.42 -12.92
N LYS A 671 6.75 -16.72 -13.21
CA LYS A 671 6.34 -17.71 -14.19
C LYS A 671 6.53 -17.18 -15.62
N GLU A 672 6.16 -15.94 -15.87
CA GLU A 672 6.37 -15.26 -17.16
C GLU A 672 7.87 -15.26 -17.54
N ALA A 673 8.75 -14.98 -16.57
CA ALA A 673 10.19 -15.02 -16.74
C ALA A 673 10.71 -16.40 -17.16
N ARG A 674 10.28 -17.44 -16.45
CA ARG A 674 10.66 -18.82 -16.78
C ARG A 674 10.15 -19.24 -18.15
N PHE A 675 8.93 -18.84 -18.51
CA PHE A 675 8.36 -19.09 -19.83
C PHE A 675 9.16 -18.41 -20.94
N LEU A 676 9.41 -17.10 -20.86
CA LEU A 676 10.20 -16.37 -21.87
C LEU A 676 11.62 -16.91 -22.02
N LYS A 677 12.24 -17.31 -20.91
CA LYS A 677 13.54 -17.99 -20.91
C LYS A 677 13.47 -19.31 -21.68
N ALA A 678 12.49 -20.16 -21.37
CA ALA A 678 12.29 -21.44 -22.04
C ALA A 678 12.00 -21.29 -23.54
N VAL A 679 11.20 -20.29 -23.93
CA VAL A 679 10.95 -19.93 -25.34
C VAL A 679 12.25 -19.56 -26.04
N LYS A 680 13.06 -18.66 -25.44
CA LYS A 680 14.32 -18.19 -26.03
C LYS A 680 15.35 -19.32 -26.20
N GLU A 681 15.55 -20.11 -25.15
CA GLU A 681 16.51 -21.23 -25.15
C GLU A 681 16.11 -22.30 -26.17
N THR A 682 14.81 -22.64 -26.23
CA THR A 682 14.30 -23.67 -27.14
C THR A 682 14.29 -23.19 -28.59
N ALA A 683 13.88 -21.94 -28.85
CA ALA A 683 13.90 -21.35 -30.19
C ALA A 683 15.32 -21.29 -30.75
N ALA A 684 16.31 -20.89 -29.93
CA ALA A 684 17.71 -20.87 -30.34
C ALA A 684 18.24 -22.28 -30.62
N ARG A 685 17.89 -23.27 -29.78
CA ARG A 685 18.31 -24.66 -29.92
C ARG A 685 17.71 -25.36 -31.14
N LEU A 686 16.41 -25.18 -31.38
CA LEU A 686 15.66 -25.83 -32.47
C LEU A 686 15.66 -25.03 -33.78
N LYS A 687 16.14 -23.77 -33.77
CA LYS A 687 16.09 -22.84 -34.90
C LYS A 687 14.67 -22.73 -35.50
N SER A 688 13.66 -22.74 -34.64
CA SER A 688 12.26 -22.73 -35.06
C SER A 688 11.87 -21.35 -35.61
N LYS A 689 11.20 -21.31 -36.77
CA LYS A 689 10.56 -20.09 -37.28
C LYS A 689 9.43 -19.62 -36.36
N TYR A 690 8.71 -20.58 -35.77
CA TYR A 690 7.57 -20.34 -34.88
C TYR A 690 7.95 -20.83 -33.47
N PRO A 691 8.40 -19.94 -32.56
CA PRO A 691 8.94 -20.36 -31.27
C PRO A 691 7.86 -20.87 -30.30
N THR A 692 6.60 -20.48 -30.50
CA THR A 692 5.44 -20.92 -29.72
C THR A 692 4.25 -21.25 -30.64
N PHE A 693 3.27 -21.98 -30.09
CA PHE A 693 1.95 -22.21 -30.69
C PHE A 693 0.87 -22.23 -29.60
N TYR A 694 -0.41 -22.23 -29.99
CA TYR A 694 -1.52 -22.21 -29.03
C TYR A 694 -2.30 -23.52 -28.99
N ALA A 695 -2.78 -23.88 -27.80
CA ALA A 695 -3.66 -25.03 -27.61
C ALA A 695 -4.64 -24.82 -26.45
N TRP A 696 -5.74 -25.58 -26.48
CA TRP A 696 -6.82 -25.49 -25.52
C TRP A 696 -6.58 -26.34 -24.28
N HIS A 697 -6.93 -25.81 -23.11
CA HIS A 697 -6.99 -26.55 -21.86
C HIS A 697 -8.33 -26.29 -21.17
N GLY A 698 -9.07 -27.36 -20.88
CA GLY A 698 -10.30 -27.30 -20.10
C GLY A 698 -10.11 -27.88 -18.72
N SER A 699 -10.72 -27.24 -17.73
CA SER A 699 -10.76 -27.70 -16.36
C SER A 699 -12.06 -27.27 -15.69
N MET A 700 -12.53 -28.08 -14.73
CA MET A 700 -13.69 -27.78 -13.90
C MET A 700 -13.51 -26.48 -13.09
N LEU A 701 -14.62 -25.81 -12.79
CA LEU A 701 -14.65 -24.44 -12.23
C LEU A 701 -13.81 -24.29 -10.96
N GLN A 702 -13.90 -25.27 -10.06
CA GLN A 702 -13.23 -25.31 -8.77
C GLN A 702 -11.70 -25.33 -8.81
N ASN A 703 -11.10 -25.64 -9.97
CA ASN A 703 -9.64 -25.63 -10.12
C ASN A 703 -9.10 -24.29 -10.59
N TRP A 704 -9.93 -23.41 -11.16
CA TRP A 704 -9.43 -22.17 -11.78
C TRP A 704 -8.79 -21.22 -10.79
N HIS A 705 -9.28 -21.21 -9.54
CA HIS A 705 -8.69 -20.41 -8.47
C HIS A 705 -7.19 -20.69 -8.29
N SER A 706 -6.75 -21.96 -8.25
CA SER A 706 -5.32 -22.28 -8.20
C SER A 706 -4.62 -22.06 -9.54
N ILE A 707 -5.25 -22.44 -10.67
CA ILE A 707 -4.65 -22.34 -12.01
C ILE A 707 -4.25 -20.91 -12.35
N ILE A 708 -5.08 -19.91 -12.06
CA ILE A 708 -4.76 -18.52 -12.42
C ILE A 708 -3.64 -17.90 -11.57
N ARG A 709 -3.38 -18.47 -10.38
CA ARG A 709 -2.34 -18.00 -9.45
C ARG A 709 -1.01 -18.71 -9.61
N GLU A 710 -1.06 -20.04 -9.68
CA GLU A 710 0.12 -20.91 -9.67
C GLU A 710 0.48 -21.38 -11.08
N GLY A 711 -0.47 -21.27 -12.01
CA GLY A 711 -0.39 -21.91 -13.32
C GLY A 711 -0.89 -23.34 -13.32
N LEU A 712 -0.86 -23.96 -14.50
CA LEU A 712 -1.23 -25.36 -14.67
C LEU A 712 -0.16 -26.28 -14.07
N HIS A 713 -0.61 -27.28 -13.31
CA HIS A 713 0.23 -28.35 -12.76
C HIS A 713 -0.44 -29.71 -12.93
N PHE A 714 0.33 -30.79 -12.85
CA PHE A 714 -0.19 -32.17 -12.88
C PHE A 714 0.17 -32.93 -11.60
N ASN A 715 0.16 -32.24 -10.45
CA ASN A 715 0.45 -32.86 -9.15
C ASN A 715 -0.61 -33.90 -8.75
N GLU A 716 -1.83 -33.76 -9.26
CA GLU A 716 -2.95 -34.66 -8.98
C GLU A 716 -3.50 -35.30 -10.26
N THR A 717 -4.07 -36.49 -10.11
CA THR A 717 -4.69 -37.24 -11.21
C THR A 717 -6.21 -37.18 -11.04
N LEU A 718 -6.83 -36.14 -11.61
CA LEU A 718 -8.29 -35.96 -11.58
C LEU A 718 -9.00 -36.75 -12.69
N ASN A 719 -8.34 -36.87 -13.84
CA ASN A 719 -8.75 -37.67 -14.98
C ASN A 719 -7.65 -38.70 -15.28
N GLY A 720 -7.98 -39.79 -15.96
CA GLY A 720 -6.98 -40.78 -16.37
C GLY A 720 -5.84 -40.17 -17.20
N ARG A 721 -4.62 -40.69 -17.05
CA ARG A 721 -3.41 -40.23 -17.75
C ARG A 721 -3.03 -41.16 -18.90
N ALA A 722 -3.96 -41.35 -19.85
CA ALA A 722 -3.81 -42.32 -20.94
C ALA A 722 -2.58 -42.08 -21.82
N TYR A 723 -2.09 -40.84 -21.89
CA TYR A 723 -0.96 -40.44 -22.74
C TYR A 723 0.24 -39.96 -21.91
N GLY A 724 0.36 -40.43 -20.66
CA GLY A 724 1.50 -40.15 -19.78
C GLY A 724 1.30 -38.98 -18.82
N ASN A 725 2.36 -38.66 -18.07
CA ASN A 725 2.37 -37.66 -17.01
C ASN A 725 2.69 -36.26 -17.56
N GLY A 726 1.72 -35.35 -17.51
CA GLY A 726 1.91 -33.96 -17.88
C GLY A 726 0.59 -33.19 -17.88
N VAL A 727 0.63 -31.92 -18.27
CA VAL A 727 -0.56 -31.10 -18.50
C VAL A 727 -1.09 -31.35 -19.90
N TYR A 728 -2.36 -31.75 -19.98
CA TYR A 728 -3.03 -32.11 -21.22
C TYR A 728 -3.60 -30.88 -21.92
N HIS A 729 -3.34 -30.77 -23.22
CA HIS A 729 -3.86 -29.74 -24.10
C HIS A 729 -4.35 -30.38 -25.40
N SER A 730 -5.34 -29.76 -26.04
CA SER A 730 -5.87 -30.21 -27.32
C SER A 730 -5.77 -29.12 -28.38
N PRO A 731 -5.43 -29.45 -29.64
CA PRO A 731 -5.66 -28.53 -30.75
C PRO A 731 -7.16 -28.34 -31.03
N HIS A 732 -8.02 -29.25 -30.53
CA HIS A 732 -9.46 -29.21 -30.75
C HIS A 732 -10.21 -28.67 -29.53
N TYR A 733 -10.92 -27.56 -29.72
CA TYR A 733 -11.75 -26.93 -28.69
C TYR A 733 -12.73 -27.92 -28.03
N ASN A 734 -13.49 -28.70 -28.81
CA ASN A 734 -14.51 -29.62 -28.29
C ASN A 734 -13.94 -30.68 -27.33
N THR A 735 -12.70 -31.13 -27.55
CA THR A 735 -12.04 -32.06 -26.62
C THR A 735 -11.85 -31.39 -25.26
N SER A 736 -11.27 -30.19 -25.23
CA SER A 736 -11.00 -29.47 -23.99
C SER A 736 -12.30 -28.99 -23.32
N LEU A 737 -13.35 -28.65 -24.09
CA LEU A 737 -14.69 -28.35 -23.57
C LEU A 737 -15.28 -29.51 -22.75
N GLY A 738 -14.99 -30.76 -23.13
CA GLY A 738 -15.41 -31.93 -22.35
C GLY A 738 -14.84 -31.96 -20.92
N TYR A 739 -13.68 -31.35 -20.70
CA TYR A 739 -13.01 -31.29 -19.39
C TYR A 739 -13.33 -30.03 -18.59
N SER A 740 -14.02 -29.04 -19.16
CA SER A 740 -14.41 -27.81 -18.47
C SER A 740 -15.71 -27.92 -17.67
N GLY A 741 -16.41 -29.06 -17.75
CA GLY A 741 -17.73 -29.25 -17.13
C GLY A 741 -18.88 -28.56 -17.87
N MET A 742 -18.61 -27.99 -19.05
CA MET A 742 -19.56 -27.17 -19.83
C MET A 742 -20.28 -27.94 -20.94
N HIS A 743 -20.04 -29.25 -21.06
CA HIS A 743 -20.56 -30.06 -22.15
C HIS A 743 -22.09 -30.27 -22.04
N PRO A 744 -22.86 -30.20 -23.15
CA PRO A 744 -24.33 -30.31 -23.13
C PRO A 744 -24.89 -31.57 -22.48
N SER A 745 -24.14 -32.67 -22.46
CA SER A 745 -24.55 -33.90 -21.75
C SER A 745 -24.68 -33.75 -20.23
N TYR A 746 -24.15 -32.66 -19.66
CA TYR A 746 -24.30 -32.28 -18.26
C TYR A 746 -25.41 -31.22 -18.05
N GLN A 747 -26.19 -30.86 -19.08
CA GLN A 747 -27.41 -30.05 -18.96
C GLN A 747 -28.52 -30.83 -18.24
N GLY A 748 -28.35 -30.95 -16.94
CA GLY A 748 -29.36 -31.41 -15.98
C GLY A 748 -29.07 -30.91 -14.57
N SER A 749 -27.93 -30.26 -14.35
CA SER A 749 -27.58 -29.65 -13.07
C SER A 749 -28.29 -28.31 -12.92
N VAL A 750 -29.33 -28.30 -12.07
CA VAL A 750 -29.88 -27.11 -11.40
C VAL A 750 -28.72 -26.18 -10.98
N PRO A 751 -28.84 -24.84 -11.02
CA PRO A 751 -27.84 -23.95 -10.42
C PRO A 751 -27.57 -24.41 -8.98
N GLY A 752 -26.43 -25.08 -8.80
CA GLY A 752 -26.08 -25.72 -7.55
C GLY A 752 -25.45 -24.73 -6.57
N PRO A 753 -25.25 -25.12 -5.30
CA PRO A 753 -24.67 -24.28 -4.24
C PRO A 753 -23.22 -23.82 -4.48
N TYR A 754 -22.63 -24.15 -5.63
CA TYR A 754 -21.23 -23.96 -5.98
C TYR A 754 -20.98 -22.69 -6.83
N MET A 755 -22.05 -21.99 -7.25
CA MET A 755 -21.97 -20.66 -7.86
C MET A 755 -22.01 -19.58 -6.79
N TRP A 756 -21.20 -18.55 -6.93
CA TRP A 756 -21.21 -17.43 -5.99
C TRP A 756 -22.56 -16.70 -6.06
N PRO A 757 -23.35 -16.65 -4.97
CA PRO A 757 -24.75 -16.19 -5.04
C PRO A 757 -24.93 -14.77 -5.56
N ASN A 758 -23.97 -13.89 -5.26
CA ASN A 758 -24.02 -12.47 -5.62
C ASN A 758 -23.18 -12.13 -6.87
N SER A 759 -22.80 -13.14 -7.66
CA SER A 759 -22.06 -12.94 -8.92
C SER A 759 -22.93 -12.20 -9.95
N ASP A 760 -22.41 -11.12 -10.52
CA ASP A 760 -23.00 -10.44 -11.67
C ASP A 760 -22.77 -11.24 -12.97
N LEU A 761 -21.69 -12.03 -13.06
CA LEU A 761 -21.35 -12.85 -14.23
C LEU A 761 -22.09 -14.20 -14.28
N GLN A 762 -22.47 -14.76 -13.12
CA GLN A 762 -23.13 -16.07 -13.03
C GLN A 762 -22.35 -17.16 -13.80
N ILE A 763 -21.07 -17.31 -13.47
CA ILE A 763 -20.14 -18.17 -14.22
C ILE A 763 -20.55 -19.64 -14.13
N SER A 764 -20.76 -20.25 -15.31
CA SER A 764 -21.10 -21.67 -15.46
C SER A 764 -19.91 -22.54 -15.88
N GLY A 765 -18.85 -21.93 -16.42
CA GLY A 765 -17.61 -22.63 -16.72
C GLY A 765 -16.58 -21.75 -17.44
N ALA A 766 -15.36 -22.27 -17.55
CA ALA A 766 -14.25 -21.58 -18.18
C ALA A 766 -13.32 -22.55 -18.93
N ILE A 767 -12.67 -22.04 -19.98
CA ILE A 767 -11.67 -22.76 -20.78
C ILE A 767 -10.49 -21.83 -21.08
N ALA A 768 -9.27 -22.33 -20.95
CA ALA A 768 -8.06 -21.57 -21.22
C ALA A 768 -7.52 -21.86 -22.61
N PHE A 769 -6.88 -20.84 -23.16
CA PHE A 769 -6.10 -20.91 -24.37
C PHE A 769 -4.67 -20.49 -24.04
N ASN A 770 -3.78 -21.47 -24.16
CA ASN A 770 -2.43 -21.40 -23.64
C ASN A 770 -1.44 -21.26 -24.78
N GLU A 771 -0.45 -20.42 -24.58
CA GLU A 771 0.75 -20.34 -25.40
C GLU A 771 1.76 -21.40 -24.90
N ILE A 772 2.29 -22.17 -25.83
CA ILE A 772 3.15 -23.33 -25.55
C ILE A 772 4.43 -23.23 -26.38
N VAL A 773 5.57 -23.55 -25.76
CA VAL A 773 6.86 -23.67 -26.45
C VAL A 773 6.77 -24.72 -27.56
N ASN A 774 7.18 -24.36 -28.78
CA ASN A 774 7.10 -25.22 -29.96
C ASN A 774 8.24 -26.26 -30.02
N ALA A 775 8.13 -27.31 -29.21
CA ALA A 775 9.05 -28.45 -29.18
C ALA A 775 8.32 -29.80 -29.08
N PRO A 776 7.48 -30.14 -30.07
CA PRO A 776 6.53 -31.27 -30.00
C PRO A 776 7.17 -32.65 -29.92
N GLU A 777 8.41 -32.80 -30.42
CA GLU A 777 9.16 -34.06 -30.30
C GLU A 777 9.67 -34.31 -28.87
N GLU A 778 9.63 -33.30 -28.01
CA GLU A 778 10.05 -33.37 -26.60
C GLU A 778 8.85 -33.47 -25.65
N PHE A 779 7.62 -33.48 -26.19
CA PHE A 779 6.41 -33.69 -25.40
C PHE A 779 6.29 -35.15 -24.99
N VAL A 780 5.62 -35.40 -23.87
CA VAL A 780 5.28 -36.75 -23.42
C VAL A 780 4.34 -37.42 -24.43
N SER A 781 3.43 -36.63 -25.01
CA SER A 781 2.66 -37.02 -26.18
C SER A 781 2.38 -35.81 -27.06
N LYS A 782 2.37 -36.05 -28.37
CA LYS A 782 2.00 -35.06 -29.40
C LYS A 782 0.75 -35.47 -30.19
N THR A 783 0.24 -36.69 -29.97
CA THR A 783 -0.91 -37.24 -30.69
C THR A 783 -1.64 -38.26 -29.81
N PRO A 784 -2.98 -38.20 -29.69
CA PRO A 784 -3.89 -37.23 -30.30
C PRO A 784 -3.93 -35.86 -29.60
N HIS A 785 -3.30 -35.75 -28.42
CA HIS A 785 -3.28 -34.54 -27.59
C HIS A 785 -1.85 -34.19 -27.19
N TYR A 786 -1.61 -32.93 -26.86
CA TYR A 786 -0.31 -32.47 -26.37
C TYR A 786 -0.23 -32.69 -24.86
N VAL A 787 0.76 -33.45 -24.41
CA VAL A 787 1.03 -33.69 -22.98
C VAL A 787 2.40 -33.12 -22.65
N ILE A 788 2.42 -32.03 -21.90
CA ILE A 788 3.64 -31.28 -21.58
C ILE A 788 3.99 -31.51 -20.11
N SER A 789 5.18 -32.04 -19.83
CA SER A 789 5.67 -32.24 -18.46
C SER A 789 6.48 -31.03 -17.95
N GLN A 790 7.00 -30.20 -18.85
CA GLN A 790 7.72 -28.96 -18.53
C GLN A 790 6.73 -27.83 -18.26
N LEU A 791 6.46 -27.54 -16.98
CA LEU A 791 5.46 -26.52 -16.61
C LEU A 791 5.83 -25.11 -17.09
N ASP A 792 7.14 -24.83 -17.18
CA ASP A 792 7.68 -23.55 -17.69
C ASP A 792 7.44 -23.38 -19.20
N TRP A 793 6.98 -24.40 -19.90
CA TRP A 793 6.68 -24.32 -21.34
C TRP A 793 5.23 -23.91 -21.63
N VAL A 794 4.42 -23.69 -20.59
CA VAL A 794 2.98 -23.42 -20.73
C VAL A 794 2.59 -22.14 -20.01
N GLN A 795 2.09 -21.18 -20.79
CA GLN A 795 1.58 -19.92 -20.27
C GLN A 795 0.14 -19.67 -20.72
N THR A 796 -0.75 -19.43 -19.76
CA THR A 796 -2.13 -19.02 -20.08
C THR A 796 -2.15 -17.59 -20.58
N ARG A 797 -2.76 -17.36 -21.74
CA ARG A 797 -2.88 -16.03 -22.37
C ARG A 797 -4.32 -15.54 -22.44
N TYR A 798 -5.26 -16.45 -22.69
CA TYR A 798 -6.68 -16.11 -22.74
C TYR A 798 -7.49 -17.09 -21.88
N LEU A 799 -8.55 -16.56 -21.29
CA LEU A 799 -9.55 -17.32 -20.55
C LEU A 799 -10.93 -16.93 -21.08
N PHE A 800 -11.66 -17.94 -21.55
CA PHE A 800 -13.00 -17.80 -22.09
C PHE A 800 -13.98 -18.29 -21.04
N VAL A 801 -14.88 -17.41 -20.61
CA VAL A 801 -15.80 -17.65 -19.51
C VAL A 801 -17.24 -17.63 -20.03
N LYS A 802 -17.99 -18.67 -19.68
CA LYS A 802 -19.42 -18.77 -20.02
C LYS A 802 -20.26 -18.27 -18.85
N CYS A 803 -20.94 -17.17 -19.10
CA CYS A 803 -21.76 -16.46 -18.14
C CYS A 803 -23.24 -16.85 -18.29
N GLY A 804 -24.01 -16.74 -17.21
CA GLY A 804 -25.46 -16.85 -17.26
C GLY A 804 -26.08 -15.67 -18.02
N ALA A 805 -27.26 -15.88 -18.61
CA ALA A 805 -28.01 -14.80 -19.24
C ALA A 805 -28.53 -13.85 -18.15
N SER A 806 -27.78 -12.78 -17.83
CA SER A 806 -28.33 -11.67 -17.08
C SER A 806 -29.35 -10.96 -17.96
N ALA A 807 -30.55 -10.70 -17.46
CA ALA A 807 -31.71 -10.24 -18.24
C ALA A 807 -31.49 -8.91 -19.01
N ASN A 808 -30.36 -8.23 -18.84
CA ASN A 808 -30.08 -6.90 -19.38
C ASN A 808 -28.75 -6.73 -20.15
N ASP A 809 -27.87 -7.74 -20.24
CA ASP A 809 -26.58 -7.60 -20.96
C ASP A 809 -26.50 -8.55 -22.16
N GLU A 810 -26.56 -8.01 -23.39
CA GLU A 810 -26.21 -8.78 -24.59
C GLU A 810 -24.73 -9.19 -24.49
N LEU A 811 -24.43 -10.50 -24.63
CA LEU A 811 -23.04 -10.96 -24.69
C LEU A 811 -22.32 -10.24 -25.85
N PRO A 812 -21.11 -9.70 -25.62
CA PRO A 812 -20.38 -8.99 -26.65
C PRO A 812 -20.09 -9.93 -27.83
N LYS A 813 -20.66 -9.60 -28.99
CA LYS A 813 -20.44 -10.34 -30.23
C LYS A 813 -19.08 -9.94 -30.80
N PHE A 814 -18.05 -10.75 -30.54
CA PHE A 814 -16.70 -10.57 -31.08
C PHE A 814 -16.58 -11.09 -32.53
N ASP A 815 -17.52 -10.70 -33.40
CA ASP A 815 -17.61 -11.21 -34.76
C ASP A 815 -16.65 -10.49 -35.74
N GLN A 816 -16.02 -9.40 -35.30
CA GLN A 816 -15.03 -8.67 -36.10
C GLN A 816 -13.68 -9.39 -36.12
N LEU A 817 -13.04 -9.42 -37.29
CA LEU A 817 -11.68 -9.93 -37.45
C LEU A 817 -10.67 -8.93 -36.86
N PRO A 818 -9.65 -9.39 -36.12
CA PRO A 818 -8.58 -8.53 -35.64
C PRO A 818 -7.84 -7.82 -36.78
N GLU A 819 -7.51 -6.54 -36.58
CA GLU A 819 -6.73 -5.74 -37.54
C GLU A 819 -5.34 -6.33 -37.80
N HIS A 820 -4.69 -6.84 -36.74
CA HIS A 820 -3.40 -7.49 -36.81
C HIS A 820 -3.52 -8.93 -36.30
N LYS A 821 -3.13 -9.91 -37.12
CA LYS A 821 -3.27 -11.34 -36.84
C LYS A 821 -1.91 -11.92 -36.49
N LEU A 822 -1.84 -12.68 -35.40
CA LEU A 822 -0.63 -13.40 -35.02
C LEU A 822 -0.32 -14.49 -36.05
N GLU A 823 0.91 -14.50 -36.57
CA GLU A 823 1.39 -15.60 -37.40
C GLU A 823 1.54 -16.87 -36.55
N GLN A 824 0.90 -17.94 -36.99
CA GLN A 824 0.92 -19.24 -36.31
C GLN A 824 1.64 -20.28 -37.17
N ASP A 825 2.16 -21.30 -36.50
CA ASP A 825 2.68 -22.50 -37.15
C ASP A 825 1.56 -23.19 -37.95
N PRO A 826 1.66 -23.29 -39.29
CA PRO A 826 0.62 -23.87 -40.13
C PRO A 826 0.27 -25.32 -39.78
N ALA A 827 1.20 -26.06 -39.16
CA ALA A 827 0.97 -27.45 -38.76
C ALA A 827 0.23 -27.57 -37.41
N ARG A 828 0.04 -26.47 -36.67
CA ARG A 828 -0.45 -26.46 -35.28
C ARG A 828 -1.51 -25.39 -35.05
N ILE A 829 -2.38 -25.16 -36.03
CA ILE A 829 -3.50 -24.22 -35.91
C ILE A 829 -4.62 -24.86 -35.06
N PRO A 830 -5.00 -24.27 -33.92
CA PRO A 830 -6.11 -24.77 -33.11
C PRO A 830 -7.47 -24.48 -33.76
N THR A 831 -8.49 -25.29 -33.45
CA THR A 831 -9.86 -25.09 -33.93
C THR A 831 -10.68 -24.28 -32.91
N GLY A 832 -11.56 -23.39 -33.36
CA GLY A 832 -12.50 -22.65 -32.50
C GLY A 832 -13.81 -23.40 -32.23
N GLU A 833 -14.81 -22.72 -31.66
CA GLU A 833 -16.13 -23.28 -31.33
C GLU A 833 -16.98 -23.56 -32.58
N GLN A 834 -17.07 -22.59 -33.50
CA GLN A 834 -17.87 -22.68 -34.73
C GLN A 834 -17.09 -22.29 -36.00
N SER A 835 -15.92 -21.65 -35.86
CA SER A 835 -15.10 -21.14 -36.96
C SER A 835 -13.61 -21.28 -36.68
N GLN A 836 -12.77 -20.91 -37.66
CA GLN A 836 -11.33 -20.83 -37.47
C GLN A 836 -10.99 -19.71 -36.47
N ILE A 837 -10.19 -20.04 -35.45
CA ILE A 837 -9.75 -19.08 -34.45
C ILE A 837 -8.71 -18.13 -35.04
N VAL A 838 -8.87 -16.83 -34.81
CA VAL A 838 -7.89 -15.82 -35.21
C VAL A 838 -7.43 -15.07 -33.98
N ILE A 839 -6.14 -15.17 -33.70
CA ILE A 839 -5.51 -14.58 -32.52
C ILE A 839 -4.99 -13.18 -32.92
N PRO A 840 -5.36 -12.12 -32.18
CA PRO A 840 -4.82 -10.79 -32.43
C PRO A 840 -3.33 -10.73 -32.08
N THR A 841 -2.53 -10.00 -32.86
CA THR A 841 -1.16 -9.67 -32.48
C THR A 841 -1.19 -8.63 -31.37
N LEU A 842 -0.90 -9.06 -30.14
CA LEU A 842 -0.63 -8.15 -29.04
C LEU A 842 0.80 -7.63 -29.27
N ARG A 843 0.97 -6.32 -29.50
CA ARG A 843 2.29 -5.71 -29.75
C ARG A 843 3.22 -5.89 -28.54
N ILE A 844 3.89 -7.03 -28.41
CA ILE A 844 5.12 -7.11 -27.62
C ILE A 844 6.24 -6.63 -28.55
N LYS A 845 6.27 -5.33 -28.83
CA LYS A 845 7.56 -4.75 -29.17
C LYS A 845 8.33 -4.78 -27.87
N ALA A 846 9.19 -5.79 -27.67
CA ALA A 846 10.38 -5.56 -26.89
C ALA A 846 10.98 -4.29 -27.48
N ALA A 847 10.81 -3.16 -26.79
CA ALA A 847 11.21 -1.88 -27.32
C ALA A 847 12.73 -1.96 -27.50
N LYS A 848 13.19 -2.21 -28.74
CA LYS A 848 14.50 -1.75 -29.15
C LYS A 848 14.40 -0.23 -29.00
N ARG A 849 14.82 0.27 -27.84
CA ARG A 849 14.95 1.70 -27.53
C ARG A 849 15.95 2.25 -28.53
N LYS A 850 15.48 2.66 -29.72
CA LYS A 850 16.29 3.44 -30.64
C LYS A 850 16.42 4.82 -30.02
N LEU A 851 17.59 5.07 -29.42
CA LEU A 851 18.05 6.38 -28.98
C LEU A 851 17.75 7.41 -30.08
N ALA A 852 16.91 8.39 -29.80
CA ALA A 852 16.97 9.65 -30.51
C ALA A 852 18.28 10.33 -30.06
N ASN A 853 19.23 10.45 -30.99
CA ASN A 853 20.51 11.09 -30.75
C ASN A 853 20.27 12.60 -30.60
N THR A 854 19.99 13.08 -29.39
CA THR A 854 19.97 14.51 -29.08
C THR A 854 21.42 15.01 -28.99
N LYS A 855 21.94 15.50 -30.12
CA LYS A 855 23.17 16.29 -30.13
C LYS A 855 22.89 17.61 -29.42
N SER A 856 23.45 17.78 -28.22
CA SER A 856 23.58 19.09 -27.56
C SER A 856 24.56 19.97 -28.36
N PRO A 857 24.30 21.29 -28.50
CA PRO A 857 25.19 22.20 -29.20
C PRO A 857 26.37 22.58 -28.29
N GLY A 858 27.54 21.99 -28.53
CA GLY A 858 28.78 22.39 -27.88
C GLY A 858 29.33 23.73 -28.41
N PRO A 859 30.07 24.50 -27.60
CA PRO A 859 30.59 25.82 -27.98
C PRO A 859 31.80 25.72 -28.92
N LYS A 860 31.88 26.69 -29.84
CA LYS A 860 32.87 26.86 -30.91
C LYS A 860 34.32 26.94 -30.39
N LYS A 861 35.24 26.09 -30.88
CA LYS A 861 36.68 26.42 -31.04
C LYS A 861 37.34 25.70 -32.23
N THR A 862 37.78 26.52 -33.19
CA THR A 862 38.99 26.51 -34.06
C THR A 862 39.62 25.21 -34.63
N LYS A 863 39.94 25.29 -35.94
CA LYS A 863 40.57 24.33 -36.88
C LYS A 863 41.99 23.84 -36.53
N LYS A 864 42.28 22.54 -36.79
CA LYS A 864 43.27 21.97 -37.77
C LYS A 864 43.44 20.43 -37.54
N VAL A 865 43.02 19.55 -38.46
CA VAL A 865 43.74 18.80 -39.55
C VAL A 865 44.43 17.46 -39.16
N ARG A 866 43.82 16.36 -39.66
CA ARG A 866 44.26 15.04 -40.18
C ARG A 866 45.32 14.15 -39.48
N GLY A 867 44.92 12.87 -39.27
CA GLY A 867 45.79 11.68 -39.32
C GLY A 867 45.06 10.37 -38.94
N LEU A 868 45.03 9.37 -39.84
CA LEU A 868 44.47 8.01 -39.69
C LEU A 868 45.29 7.14 -38.70
N LEU A 869 44.65 6.25 -37.91
CA LEU A 869 44.66 4.77 -38.07
C LEU A 869 43.94 4.01 -36.92
N ASN A 870 43.45 2.82 -37.28
CA ASN A 870 42.57 1.87 -36.57
C ASN A 870 43.15 1.10 -35.36
N LYS A 871 42.25 0.63 -34.47
CA LYS A 871 42.18 -0.75 -33.88
C LYS A 871 40.87 -0.89 -33.06
N ILE A 872 39.84 -1.58 -33.57
CA ILE A 872 39.47 -3.01 -33.38
C ILE A 872 39.44 -3.46 -31.91
N THR A 873 38.23 -3.62 -31.37
CA THR A 873 37.76 -4.83 -30.64
C THR A 873 36.25 -4.96 -30.85
N LYS A 874 35.82 -6.04 -31.53
CA LYS A 874 34.42 -6.40 -31.80
C LYS A 874 33.84 -7.15 -30.60
N SER A 875 32.64 -6.74 -30.14
CA SER A 875 31.69 -7.61 -29.43
C SER A 875 30.73 -8.26 -30.46
N PRO A 876 30.13 -9.43 -30.15
CA PRO A 876 29.35 -10.20 -31.13
C PRO A 876 27.99 -9.56 -31.42
N PRO A 877 27.42 -9.74 -32.63
CA PRO A 877 26.14 -9.15 -32.99
C PRO A 877 24.98 -9.93 -32.38
N VAL A 878 24.01 -9.20 -31.83
CA VAL A 878 22.70 -9.71 -31.45
C VAL A 878 21.93 -10.04 -32.73
N ILE A 879 21.58 -11.32 -32.91
CA ILE A 879 20.81 -11.84 -34.04
C ILE A 879 19.32 -11.54 -33.81
N ASP A 880 18.68 -10.96 -34.82
CA ASP A 880 17.25 -10.67 -34.88
C ASP A 880 16.46 -11.97 -35.13
N LEU A 881 15.43 -12.24 -34.32
CA LEU A 881 14.59 -13.45 -34.39
C LEU A 881 13.14 -13.14 -34.80
N THR A 882 12.96 -12.23 -35.75
CA THR A 882 11.71 -12.10 -36.50
C THR A 882 12.05 -12.31 -37.97
N GLY A 883 11.59 -13.44 -38.52
CA GLY A 883 11.81 -13.76 -39.93
C GLY A 883 10.99 -12.83 -40.82
N GLU A 884 11.58 -11.73 -41.25
CA GLU A 884 11.14 -10.93 -42.39
C GLU A 884 12.33 -10.78 -43.33
N THR A 885 12.19 -11.32 -44.54
CA THR A 885 13.03 -10.96 -45.68
C THR A 885 12.68 -9.55 -46.10
N GLU A 886 13.72 -8.72 -46.32
CA GLU A 886 13.60 -7.36 -46.83
C GLU A 886 12.89 -7.37 -48.20
N ASP A 887 11.64 -6.89 -48.25
CA ASP A 887 11.04 -6.37 -49.47
C ASP A 887 10.66 -4.90 -49.23
N GLU A 888 11.32 -4.03 -49.98
CA GLU A 888 11.10 -2.58 -50.00
C GLU A 888 9.66 -2.27 -50.49
N ILE A 889 8.78 -1.89 -49.56
CA ILE A 889 7.56 -1.17 -49.90
C ILE A 889 7.50 0.07 -49.01
N GLN A 890 7.76 1.24 -49.62
CA GLN A 890 7.56 2.55 -49.01
C GLN A 890 6.08 2.77 -48.69
N PRO A 891 5.70 3.08 -47.43
CA PRO A 891 4.42 3.69 -47.15
C PRO A 891 4.60 5.21 -47.00
N VAL A 892 3.82 5.93 -47.80
CA VAL A 892 3.60 7.37 -47.74
C VAL A 892 3.21 7.77 -46.31
N TYR A 893 4.06 8.58 -45.66
CA TYR A 893 3.71 9.25 -44.42
C TYR A 893 2.90 10.51 -44.74
N ASP A 894 1.65 10.54 -44.27
CA ASP A 894 0.93 11.78 -44.07
C ASP A 894 1.55 12.51 -42.87
N GLY A 895 2.00 13.74 -43.11
CA GLY A 895 2.86 14.48 -42.21
C GLY A 895 2.09 15.04 -41.01
N SER A 896 2.34 14.50 -39.83
CA SER A 896 2.24 15.28 -38.59
C SER A 896 3.29 14.81 -37.58
N GLU A 897 4.51 15.32 -37.76
CA GLU A 897 5.51 15.34 -36.71
C GLU A 897 4.97 16.19 -35.54
N LEU A 898 4.37 15.54 -34.54
CA LEU A 898 4.06 16.19 -33.27
C LEU A 898 5.35 16.32 -32.46
N SER A 899 6.04 17.42 -32.73
CA SER A 899 7.18 17.97 -32.00
C SER A 899 6.93 18.04 -30.48
N ASP A 900 8.03 17.94 -29.72
CA ASP A 900 8.17 18.06 -28.25
C ASP A 900 7.64 19.41 -27.67
N SER A 901 7.14 20.29 -28.53
CA SER A 901 6.59 21.61 -28.24
C SER A 901 5.18 21.61 -27.62
N LEU A 902 4.62 20.45 -27.27
CA LEU A 902 3.32 20.34 -26.57
C LEU A 902 3.44 20.22 -25.04
N SER A 903 4.65 20.26 -24.46
CA SER A 903 4.76 20.46 -23.01
C SER A 903 4.36 21.90 -22.67
N VAL A 904 3.37 22.09 -21.80
CA VAL A 904 2.99 23.42 -21.27
C VAL A 904 4.25 24.15 -20.81
N ALA A 905 4.47 25.40 -21.19
CA ALA A 905 5.59 26.17 -20.69
C ALA A 905 5.52 26.30 -19.15
N THR A 906 6.65 26.50 -18.48
CA THR A 906 6.62 26.92 -17.07
C THR A 906 6.07 28.34 -17.04
N ASP A 907 5.05 28.59 -16.21
CA ASP A 907 4.42 29.90 -16.09
C ASP A 907 5.45 30.97 -15.67
N ASP A 908 5.30 32.19 -16.21
CA ASP A 908 6.24 33.29 -15.94
C ASP A 908 6.32 33.65 -14.45
N GLU A 909 5.22 33.46 -13.71
CA GLU A 909 5.14 33.61 -12.25
C GLU A 909 6.07 32.63 -11.51
N ASP A 910 6.16 31.38 -11.98
CA ASP A 910 7.05 30.36 -11.42
C ASP A 910 8.52 30.61 -11.82
N LEU A 911 8.77 31.38 -12.89
CA LEU A 911 10.10 31.84 -13.26
C LEU A 911 10.59 32.98 -12.36
N GLU A 912 9.70 33.72 -11.70
CA GLU A 912 10.05 34.87 -10.86
C GLU A 912 10.86 34.48 -9.62
N ILE A 913 10.67 33.26 -9.10
CA ILE A 913 11.50 32.75 -7.99
C ILE A 913 12.99 32.74 -8.35
N PHE A 914 13.32 32.61 -9.64
CA PHE A 914 14.69 32.55 -10.14
C PHE A 914 15.25 33.92 -10.54
N LYS A 915 14.44 34.99 -10.52
CA LYS A 915 14.92 36.36 -10.77
C LYS A 915 15.63 36.88 -9.50
N GLU A 916 16.84 37.39 -9.65
CA GLU A 916 17.51 38.15 -8.58
C GLU A 916 16.81 39.52 -8.45
N LEU A 917 16.43 39.91 -7.24
CA LEU A 917 16.14 41.31 -6.95
C LEU A 917 17.43 42.08 -7.23
N GLN A 918 17.47 42.87 -8.31
CA GLN A 918 18.53 43.84 -8.47
C GLN A 918 18.55 44.71 -7.20
N PRO A 919 19.73 45.05 -6.64
CA PRO A 919 19.79 46.11 -5.64
C PRO A 919 19.07 47.32 -6.23
N PRO A 920 18.24 48.04 -5.44
CA PRO A 920 17.32 49.03 -5.98
C PRO A 920 18.08 49.95 -6.93
N GLN A 921 17.72 49.89 -8.21
CA GLN A 921 18.22 50.84 -9.18
C GLN A 921 17.86 52.21 -8.61
N GLN A 922 18.89 52.98 -8.25
CA GLN A 922 18.74 54.40 -8.03
C GLN A 922 17.97 54.94 -9.23
N LEU A 923 16.78 55.48 -8.94
CA LEU A 923 16.00 56.31 -9.85
C LEU A 923 16.99 57.18 -10.63
N ALA A 924 16.98 57.03 -11.95
CA ALA A 924 17.82 57.80 -12.85
C ALA A 924 17.62 59.30 -12.58
N VAL A 925 18.56 59.91 -11.84
CA VAL A 925 18.70 61.36 -11.80
C VAL A 925 19.44 61.76 -13.05
N ARG A 926 18.76 62.58 -13.85
CA ARG A 926 19.24 63.22 -15.08
C ARG A 926 20.66 63.74 -14.91
N THR A 927 21.49 63.45 -15.90
CA THR A 927 22.85 63.97 -16.09
C THR A 927 22.87 65.50 -16.12
N GLY A 928 23.53 66.11 -15.13
CA GLY A 928 24.10 67.46 -15.18
C GLY A 928 25.59 67.39 -14.82
N PRO A 929 26.42 68.37 -15.22
CA PRO A 929 27.86 68.31 -14.99
C PRO A 929 28.20 68.46 -13.49
N PRO A 930 29.29 67.86 -13.01
CA PRO A 930 29.64 67.82 -11.59
C PRO A 930 29.99 69.23 -11.07
N GLN A 931 29.41 69.63 -9.94
CA GLN A 931 29.67 70.91 -9.27
C GLN A 931 30.85 70.89 -8.30
N THR A 932 31.72 69.87 -8.35
CA THR A 932 32.94 69.85 -7.52
C THR A 932 34.12 69.28 -8.29
N ASP A 933 35.27 69.87 -8.02
CA ASP A 933 36.62 69.64 -8.53
C ASP A 933 37.37 68.53 -7.76
N PHE A 934 36.67 67.74 -6.96
CA PHE A 934 37.25 66.69 -6.14
C PHE A 934 37.70 65.48 -6.99
N VAL A 935 38.98 65.15 -6.93
CA VAL A 935 39.57 63.95 -7.54
C VAL A 935 39.90 62.93 -6.46
N PRO A 936 39.26 61.74 -6.45
CA PRO A 936 39.53 60.69 -5.47
C PRO A 936 41.01 60.25 -5.49
N GLY A 937 41.66 60.24 -4.32
CA GLY A 937 43.07 59.83 -4.16
C GLY A 937 44.09 60.97 -4.06
N SER A 938 43.65 62.24 -4.07
CA SER A 938 44.52 63.43 -4.00
C SER A 938 44.66 64.05 -2.60
N LEU A 939 44.07 63.44 -1.56
CA LEU A 939 44.05 63.98 -0.20
C LEU A 939 45.33 63.58 0.56
N ASP A 940 46.21 64.55 0.82
CA ASP A 940 47.41 64.38 1.64
C ASP A 940 47.04 64.46 3.14
N HIS A 941 47.10 63.32 3.83
CA HIS A 941 46.68 63.19 5.21
C HIS A 941 47.55 63.96 6.22
N ASP A 942 48.76 64.38 5.82
CA ASP A 942 49.69 65.11 6.70
C ASP A 942 49.41 66.62 6.75
N GLN A 943 48.56 67.15 5.87
CA GLN A 943 48.12 68.56 5.87
C GLN A 943 46.80 68.79 6.59
N LEU A 944 46.16 67.74 7.11
CA LEU A 944 44.91 67.85 7.84
C LEU A 944 45.18 68.35 9.27
N PRO A 945 44.43 69.36 9.77
CA PRO A 945 44.61 69.89 11.12
C PRO A 945 44.30 68.81 12.17
N LYS A 946 45.32 68.41 12.94
CA LYS A 946 45.19 67.42 14.02
C LYS A 946 44.79 68.13 15.32
N LEU A 947 43.74 67.64 15.97
CA LEU A 947 43.30 68.12 17.29
C LEU A 947 44.39 67.82 18.35
N PRO A 948 44.62 68.74 19.31
CA PRO A 948 45.59 68.49 20.38
C PRO A 948 45.12 67.37 21.31
N THR A 949 46.08 66.59 21.80
CA THR A 949 45.86 65.41 22.65
C THR A 949 45.26 65.78 24.02
N PRO A 950 44.27 65.03 24.54
CA PRO A 950 43.68 65.29 25.84
C PRO A 950 44.66 65.09 27.00
N SER A 951 44.65 66.00 27.97
CA SER A 951 45.58 66.09 29.10
C SER A 951 45.50 64.97 30.15
N TYR A 952 44.58 64.00 30.01
CA TYR A 952 44.43 62.87 30.94
C TYR A 952 45.18 61.60 30.51
N ALA A 953 45.78 61.60 29.31
CA ALA A 953 46.55 60.49 28.78
C ALA A 953 48.05 60.86 28.76
N ASN A 954 48.66 60.95 29.94
CA ASN A 954 50.11 60.80 30.06
C ASN A 954 50.42 59.86 31.22
N PRO A 955 51.30 58.85 31.01
CA PRO A 955 51.52 57.79 31.98
C PRO A 955 52.39 58.28 33.14
N LYS A 956 51.98 57.96 34.36
CA LYS A 956 52.89 57.62 35.45
C LYS A 956 52.68 56.15 35.80
#